data_AF-B9EZM9-F1
#
_entry.id   AF-B9EZM9-F1
#
_cell.length_a   1.000
_cell.length_b   1.000
_cell.length_c   1.000
_cell.angle_alpha   90.00
_cell.angle_beta   90.00
_cell.angle_gamma   90.00
#
_symmetry.space_group_name_H-M   'P 1'
#
loop_
_entity.id
_entity.type
_entity.pdbx_description
1 polymer ?
#
loop_
_entity_poly.entity_id
_entity_poly.type
_entity_poly.pdbx_seq_one_letter_code
_entity_poly.pdbx_strand_id
1 'polypeptide(L)'
;MPGMLMDGGGAIVPFSGEPGHAVACLRPPNPEGGGDRGAEEVSGGRVVEVNLGGGGSGPGGADAEEIDEAEMRRIEYGSVPAFALLQSRKNALVDGSGMSRLPSVSEHAEWWQYVLEYSKTIGSLLGNPDSLSAYMIDDPKMILKVKEKPTSLKAAWELLEIFFVDKQLQTWLPERLVDWLADYDSLLTKTENTIYRTLINFQKKLINLQVVEDDPDYWSGLSAALSVGWLDIVVNMLRFHGSYQLDQMDSRETENGLVEAVAVLVSTMPRMRPDLPSGKLGQCCKTRPDFIKALEKWRGQVSKLECSAFWIQCGHQKTRDGLKSLLHIMLGNIKNLTASTSHWLELFASHLLYIRPFTVGFEGMHQLAQKCIQLKPSADNSGLTGLLTGILSENREVVLAECTKNFGPWMVTHAMELLTADNDYADMMLHEERPNFGGISIEELHRLVYAQVLCSHALTWQIAPTYLSSCLNQGLGLLEILLLKQPIQDNRVVLKTLEICRLYELENVSTNIMKIAGIYHWKHGRKGTGVYWFQQANDKVRLDRIAQQLFEHIGKSVTDDSFKQWEGLLELLGSDIGSAGGLEFLHRYRDFKRSLQMAQEGRTGESVRQTVEFLIQLMRNPSTPQRFWLPLLHDSVRLLNCKPCPLLNVAETTLLLNKLQELSLAKLRPDFSNIHLPSHALNSVRLALASNLARAILEEP
;
A
#
# COMPACT_ATOMS: atom_id res chain seq x y z
N MET A 1 -4.43 -33.30 -33.19
CA MET A 1 -4.24 -34.62 -32.54
C MET A 1 -3.52 -35.55 -33.50
N PRO A 2 -2.74 -36.55 -33.05
CA PRO A 2 -2.24 -36.84 -31.70
C PRO A 2 -0.71 -36.98 -31.59
N GLY A 3 -0.18 -36.96 -30.36
CA GLY A 3 1.05 -37.68 -29.99
C GLY A 3 2.24 -36.88 -29.44
N MET A 4 2.16 -36.38 -28.20
CA MET A 4 3.31 -36.42 -27.27
C MET A 4 2.84 -36.22 -25.82
N LEU A 5 2.99 -37.29 -25.03
CA LEU A 5 2.90 -37.36 -23.58
C LEU A 5 4.26 -36.99 -22.95
N MET A 6 4.18 -36.43 -21.75
CA MET A 6 5.10 -36.46 -20.58
C MET A 6 4.88 -35.11 -19.87
N ASP A 7 3.90 -34.99 -18.98
CA ASP A 7 3.83 -35.49 -17.60
C ASP A 7 4.75 -34.72 -16.63
N GLY A 8 4.16 -34.26 -15.53
CA GLY A 8 4.70 -33.20 -14.67
C GLY A 8 3.65 -32.17 -14.23
N GLY A 9 2.43 -32.63 -13.92
CA GLY A 9 1.36 -31.80 -13.37
C GLY A 9 1.61 -31.48 -11.90
N GLY A 10 2.24 -30.33 -11.62
CA GLY A 10 2.09 -29.67 -10.33
C GLY A 10 0.68 -29.10 -10.24
N ALA A 11 -0.18 -29.72 -9.44
CA ALA A 11 -1.51 -29.20 -9.15
C ALA A 11 -1.37 -27.87 -8.39
N ILE A 12 -1.48 -26.76 -9.11
CA ILE A 12 -1.68 -25.43 -8.52
C ILE A 12 -3.16 -25.34 -8.19
N VAL A 13 -3.48 -25.31 -6.89
CA VAL A 13 -4.85 -25.07 -6.41
C VAL A 13 -5.34 -23.74 -6.97
N PRO A 14 -6.50 -23.68 -7.65
CA PRO A 14 -7.09 -22.42 -8.06
C PRO A 14 -7.55 -21.66 -6.81
N PHE A 15 -7.07 -20.43 -6.63
CA PHE A 15 -7.65 -19.49 -5.68
C PHE A 15 -9.04 -19.08 -6.22
N SER A 16 -10.06 -19.85 -5.85
CA SER A 16 -11.45 -19.40 -5.88
C SER A 16 -11.68 -18.51 -4.66
N GLY A 17 -12.30 -17.34 -4.87
CA GLY A 17 -12.49 -16.30 -3.86
C GLY A 17 -13.29 -16.72 -2.63
N GLU A 18 -12.59 -17.19 -1.61
CA GLU A 18 -13.01 -17.17 -0.21
C GLU A 18 -11.93 -16.49 0.64
N PRO A 19 -12.29 -15.72 1.69
CA PRO A 19 -11.38 -14.84 2.42
C PRO A 19 -10.59 -15.62 3.49
N GLY A 20 -9.63 -16.44 3.06
CA GLY A 20 -8.58 -17.00 3.91
C GLY A 20 -7.22 -16.59 3.35
N HIS A 21 -6.52 -15.66 4.02
CA HIS A 21 -5.18 -15.23 3.59
C HIS A 21 -4.13 -16.27 4.02
N ALA A 22 -3.88 -17.29 3.19
CA ALA A 22 -2.81 -18.25 3.40
C ALA A 22 -1.47 -17.72 2.83
N VAL A 23 -0.43 -17.64 3.67
CA VAL A 23 0.94 -17.33 3.24
C VAL A 23 1.70 -18.64 3.02
N ALA A 24 2.16 -18.89 1.80
CA ALA A 24 3.04 -20.02 1.50
C ALA A 24 4.50 -19.61 1.72
N CYS A 25 5.15 -20.11 2.78
CA CYS A 25 6.58 -19.89 3.01
C CYS A 25 7.41 -20.85 2.14
N LEU A 26 8.31 -20.32 1.32
CA LEU A 26 9.16 -21.12 0.42
C LEU A 26 10.54 -21.32 1.05
N ARG A 27 10.88 -22.55 1.42
CA ARG A 27 12.20 -22.86 1.98
C ARG A 27 13.26 -22.93 0.85
N PRO A 28 14.45 -22.31 0.99
CA PRO A 28 15.58 -22.63 0.12
C PRO A 28 16.13 -24.04 0.44
N PRO A 29 16.60 -24.81 -0.55
CA PRO A 29 17.18 -26.14 -0.31
C PRO A 29 18.48 -26.04 0.49
N ASN A 30 18.60 -26.84 1.56
CA ASN A 30 19.78 -26.88 2.42
C ASN A 30 21.00 -27.43 1.65
N PRO A 31 22.16 -26.75 1.65
CA PRO A 31 23.37 -27.24 0.97
C PRO A 31 24.18 -28.28 1.75
N GLU A 32 23.82 -28.61 3.00
CA GLU A 32 24.56 -29.58 3.83
C GLU A 32 23.64 -30.67 4.38
N GLY A 33 23.83 -31.89 3.89
CA GLY A 33 23.05 -33.06 4.29
C GLY A 33 23.34 -34.27 3.41
N GLY A 34 24.60 -34.70 3.38
CA GLY A 34 24.99 -35.95 2.72
C GLY A 34 24.52 -37.16 3.52
N GLY A 35 23.69 -37.98 2.87
CA GLY A 35 23.52 -39.41 3.15
C GLY A 35 22.52 -39.79 4.24
N ASP A 36 21.32 -40.21 3.85
CA ASP A 36 20.89 -41.60 4.02
C ASP A 36 19.68 -41.92 3.12
N ARG A 37 19.55 -43.18 2.71
CA ARG A 37 18.51 -43.66 1.80
C ARG A 37 17.18 -43.87 2.54
N GLY A 38 16.10 -43.31 1.99
CA GLY A 38 14.76 -43.91 2.07
C GLY A 38 13.64 -43.04 2.63
N ALA A 39 13.16 -42.07 1.85
CA ALA A 39 11.76 -41.65 1.79
C ALA A 39 11.61 -40.70 0.59
N GLU A 40 10.60 -40.92 -0.27
CA GLU A 40 10.19 -39.93 -1.27
C GLU A 40 9.61 -38.71 -0.55
N GLU A 41 10.44 -37.75 -0.14
CA GLU A 41 9.98 -36.43 0.24
C GLU A 41 9.62 -35.65 -1.02
N VAL A 42 8.32 -35.57 -1.28
CA VAL A 42 7.73 -34.59 -2.21
C VAL A 42 8.23 -33.21 -1.79
N SER A 43 9.07 -32.60 -2.64
CA SER A 43 9.58 -31.24 -2.47
C SER A 43 8.43 -30.23 -2.64
N GLY A 44 7.58 -30.10 -1.62
CA GLY A 44 6.49 -29.14 -1.54
C GLY A 44 6.69 -28.26 -0.30
N GLY A 45 6.76 -26.94 -0.49
CA GLY A 45 6.80 -25.99 0.61
C GLY A 45 5.63 -26.21 1.58
N ARG A 46 5.91 -26.18 2.88
CA ARG A 46 4.87 -26.32 3.91
C ARG A 46 4.06 -25.02 3.92
N VAL A 47 2.84 -25.07 3.39
CA VAL A 47 1.88 -23.95 3.50
C VAL A 47 1.50 -23.83 4.98
N VAL A 48 1.86 -22.72 5.60
CA VAL A 48 1.41 -22.39 6.96
C VAL A 48 0.18 -21.51 6.77
N GLU A 49 -1.00 -22.12 6.99
CA GLU A 49 -2.26 -21.39 6.97
C GLU A 49 -2.35 -20.57 8.26
N VAL A 50 -1.93 -19.31 8.19
CA VAL A 50 -2.10 -18.37 9.29
C VAL A 50 -3.51 -17.80 9.17
N ASN A 51 -4.44 -18.32 9.96
CA ASN A 51 -5.76 -17.72 10.14
C ASN A 51 -5.63 -16.39 10.89
N LEU A 52 -5.21 -15.36 10.16
CA LEU A 52 -5.39 -13.98 10.58
C LEU A 52 -6.87 -13.70 10.37
N GLY A 53 -7.62 -13.59 11.46
CA GLY A 53 -9.08 -13.45 11.46
C GLY A 53 -9.53 -12.58 10.29
N GLY A 54 -10.29 -13.17 9.37
CA GLY A 54 -10.69 -12.51 8.14
C GLY A 54 -11.38 -11.19 8.48
N GLY A 55 -10.81 -10.08 8.03
CA GLY A 55 -11.49 -8.78 7.95
C GLY A 55 -12.61 -8.77 6.90
N GLY A 56 -13.20 -9.93 6.60
CA GLY A 56 -14.27 -10.12 5.65
C GLY A 56 -15.30 -11.07 6.23
N SER A 57 -16.43 -10.51 6.65
CA SER A 57 -17.73 -11.21 6.74
C SER A 57 -17.77 -12.50 7.58
N GLY A 58 -17.31 -12.43 8.84
CA GLY A 58 -17.82 -13.32 9.89
C GLY A 58 -19.12 -12.75 10.48
N PRO A 59 -20.11 -13.57 10.88
CA PRO A 59 -21.44 -13.11 11.33
C PRO A 59 -21.45 -12.37 12.69
N GLY A 60 -20.29 -11.85 13.13
CA GLY A 60 -20.14 -10.98 14.30
C GLY A 60 -19.15 -9.82 14.10
N GLY A 61 -18.71 -9.54 12.86
CA GLY A 61 -17.76 -8.48 12.50
C GLY A 61 -18.31 -7.45 11.53
N ALA A 62 -19.64 -7.24 11.51
CA ALA A 62 -20.32 -6.41 10.52
C ALA A 62 -20.26 -4.89 10.80
N ASP A 63 -19.63 -4.46 11.89
CA ASP A 63 -19.77 -3.08 12.36
C ASP A 63 -18.43 -2.50 12.86
N ALA A 64 -17.34 -2.61 12.08
CA ALA A 64 -16.28 -1.59 12.18
C ALA A 64 -16.77 -0.35 11.42
N GLU A 65 -16.46 0.88 11.84
CA GLU A 65 -16.66 2.03 10.95
C GLU A 65 -15.78 1.80 9.71
N GLU A 66 -16.38 1.30 8.62
CA GLU A 66 -15.66 1.06 7.38
C GLU A 66 -15.13 2.39 6.88
N ILE A 67 -13.80 2.53 6.94
CA ILE A 67 -13.11 3.63 6.28
C ILE A 67 -13.40 3.47 4.79
N ASP A 68 -13.88 4.55 4.16
CA ASP A 68 -14.15 4.57 2.74
C ASP A 68 -12.92 4.07 1.94
N GLU A 69 -13.14 3.26 0.91
CA GLU A 69 -12.04 2.66 0.14
C GLU A 69 -11.14 3.71 -0.53
N ALA A 70 -11.67 4.89 -0.87
CA ALA A 70 -10.83 5.97 -1.41
C ALA A 70 -9.96 6.59 -0.32
N GLU A 71 -10.52 6.75 0.87
CA GLU A 71 -9.80 7.25 2.04
C GLU A 71 -8.72 6.28 2.50
N MET A 72 -9.00 4.98 2.54
CA MET A 72 -8.00 3.96 2.86
C MET A 72 -6.85 3.99 1.84
N ARG A 73 -7.15 4.10 0.54
CA ARG A 73 -6.11 4.25 -0.50
C ARG A 73 -5.28 5.51 -0.34
N ARG A 74 -5.89 6.63 0.09
CA ARG A 74 -5.14 7.87 0.41
C ARG A 74 -4.12 7.60 1.53
N ILE A 75 -4.54 6.89 2.57
CA ILE A 75 -3.69 6.53 3.71
C ILE A 75 -2.57 5.57 3.27
N GLU A 76 -2.90 4.51 2.53
CA GLU A 76 -1.91 3.55 2.03
C GLU A 76 -0.83 4.24 1.20
N TYR A 77 -1.22 5.01 0.17
CA TYR A 77 -0.28 5.76 -0.66
C TYR A 77 0.50 6.83 0.11
N GLY A 78 -0.17 7.57 1.00
CA GLY A 78 0.45 8.63 1.79
C GLY A 78 1.47 8.12 2.80
N SER A 79 1.32 6.88 3.27
CA SER A 79 2.21 6.26 4.25
C SER A 79 3.54 5.77 3.66
N VAL A 80 3.58 5.47 2.36
CA VAL A 80 4.72 4.82 1.68
C VAL A 80 6.00 5.67 1.74
N PRO A 81 6.00 6.98 1.44
CA PRO A 81 7.23 7.79 1.50
C PRO A 81 7.83 7.85 2.91
N ALA A 82 6.98 8.00 3.94
CA ALA A 82 7.42 8.05 5.33
C ALA A 82 7.99 6.69 5.77
N PHE A 83 7.34 5.59 5.38
CA PHE A 83 7.81 4.24 5.65
C PHE A 83 9.15 3.95 4.96
N ALA A 84 9.27 4.26 3.67
CA ALA A 84 10.51 4.06 2.91
C ALA A 84 11.69 4.83 3.50
N LEU A 85 11.45 6.08 3.94
CA LEU A 85 12.46 6.88 4.62
C LEU A 85 12.89 6.26 5.95
N LEU A 86 11.94 5.77 6.76
CA LEU A 86 12.24 5.10 8.02
C LEU A 86 13.07 3.83 7.80
N GLN A 87 12.69 2.98 6.84
CA GLN A 87 13.44 1.77 6.50
C GLN A 87 14.85 2.09 5.95
N SER A 88 15.00 3.14 5.13
CA SER A 88 16.30 3.58 4.66
C SER A 88 17.21 4.03 5.80
N ARG A 89 16.67 4.75 6.80
CA ARG A 89 17.40 5.14 8.01
C ARG A 89 17.77 3.92 8.85
N LYS A 90 16.85 2.95 9.01
CA LYS A 90 17.10 1.68 9.72
C LYS A 90 18.27 0.91 9.09
N ASN A 91 18.27 0.75 7.77
CA ASN A 91 19.34 0.06 7.05
C ASN A 91 20.70 0.77 7.19
N ALA A 92 20.71 2.12 7.10
CA ALA A 92 21.93 2.90 7.30
C ALA A 92 22.54 2.74 8.71
N LEU A 93 21.69 2.61 9.74
CA LEU A 93 22.14 2.34 11.12
C LEU A 93 22.76 0.95 11.26
N VAL A 94 22.13 -0.07 10.66
CA VAL A 94 22.65 -1.45 10.65
C VAL A 94 24.00 -1.53 9.93
N ASP A 95 24.12 -0.92 8.76
CA ASP A 95 25.37 -0.90 7.98
C ASP A 95 26.50 -0.16 8.72
N GLY A 96 26.17 0.90 9.47
CA GLY A 96 27.12 1.61 10.33
C GLY A 96 27.61 0.78 11.53
N SER A 97 26.71 0.03 12.16
CA SER A 97 27.02 -0.84 13.30
C SER A 97 27.89 -2.05 12.93
N GLY A 98 27.82 -2.52 11.67
CA GLY A 98 28.69 -3.59 11.16
C GLY A 98 30.18 -3.22 11.14
N MET A 99 30.51 -1.92 11.13
CA MET A 99 31.87 -1.40 11.13
C MET A 99 32.44 -1.14 12.55
N SER A 100 31.60 -1.20 13.60
CA SER A 100 31.95 -0.91 14.98
C SER A 100 31.34 -1.96 15.92
N ARG A 101 32.18 -2.82 16.51
CA ARG A 101 31.77 -3.92 17.40
C ARG A 101 31.30 -3.48 18.80
N LEU A 102 30.60 -2.36 18.90
CA LEU A 102 29.84 -1.96 20.09
C LEU A 102 28.71 -1.02 19.63
N PRO A 103 27.42 -1.32 19.89
CA PRO A 103 26.37 -0.32 19.71
C PRO A 103 26.69 0.84 20.66
N SER A 104 26.94 2.02 20.12
CA SER A 104 27.16 3.19 20.97
C SER A 104 25.83 3.61 21.58
N VAL A 105 25.80 3.99 22.86
CA VAL A 105 24.59 4.51 23.56
C VAL A 105 23.95 5.71 22.82
N SER A 106 24.67 6.34 21.87
CA SER A 106 24.15 7.44 21.06
C SER A 106 23.24 7.01 19.91
N GLU A 107 23.36 5.79 19.37
CA GLU A 107 22.58 5.34 18.21
C GLU A 107 21.11 5.04 18.57
N HIS A 108 20.87 4.42 19.73
CA HIS A 108 19.52 4.24 20.28
C HIS A 108 18.87 5.57 20.72
N ALA A 109 19.68 6.60 21.01
CA ALA A 109 19.18 7.91 21.40
C ALA A 109 18.57 8.69 20.21
N GLU A 110 18.88 8.30 18.96
CA GLU A 110 18.32 8.90 17.74
C GLU A 110 17.16 8.09 17.15
N TRP A 111 17.12 6.76 17.33
CA TRP A 111 16.09 5.90 16.71
C TRP A 111 14.66 6.29 17.09
N TRP A 112 14.37 6.47 18.39
CA TRP A 112 13.03 6.88 18.85
C TRP A 112 12.61 8.25 18.27
N GLN A 113 13.55 9.14 17.94
CA GLN A 113 13.24 10.43 17.30
C GLN A 113 12.81 10.25 15.86
N TYR A 114 13.48 9.35 15.11
CA TYR A 114 13.07 9.00 13.76
C TYR A 114 11.70 8.32 13.75
N VAL A 115 11.42 7.44 14.71
CA VAL A 115 10.09 6.82 14.88
C VAL A 115 9.04 7.86 15.28
N LEU A 116 9.38 8.84 16.12
CA LEU A 116 8.46 9.94 16.48
C LEU A 116 8.16 10.85 15.28
N GLU A 117 9.16 11.20 14.48
CA GLU A 117 8.96 11.98 13.23
C GLU A 117 8.06 11.22 12.25
N TYR A 118 8.32 9.93 12.09
CA TYR A 118 7.49 9.03 11.30
C TYR A 118 6.05 8.97 11.84
N SER A 119 5.88 8.78 13.16
CA SER A 119 4.57 8.70 13.81
C SER A 119 3.76 9.97 13.64
N LYS A 120 4.39 11.15 13.78
CA LYS A 120 3.76 12.45 13.53
C LYS A 120 3.33 12.61 12.07
N THR A 121 4.14 12.13 11.13
CA THR A 121 3.81 12.15 9.70
C THR A 121 2.58 11.28 9.41
N ILE A 122 2.55 10.06 9.94
CA ILE A 122 1.40 9.16 9.79
C ILE A 122 0.17 9.70 10.54
N GLY A 123 0.32 10.22 11.76
CA GLY A 123 -0.77 10.84 12.52
C GLY A 123 -1.41 12.02 11.79
N SER A 124 -0.59 12.83 11.10
CA SER A 124 -1.10 13.91 10.25
C SER A 124 -1.85 13.39 9.01
N LEU A 125 -1.39 12.28 8.42
CA LEU A 125 -2.02 11.63 7.29
C LEU A 125 -3.38 11.03 7.67
N LEU A 126 -3.48 10.41 8.85
CA LEU A 126 -4.72 9.88 9.40
C LEU A 126 -5.73 10.98 9.76
N GLY A 127 -5.28 12.22 9.88
CA GLY A 127 -6.14 13.40 9.97
C GLY A 127 -6.70 13.84 8.62
N ASN A 128 -7.86 14.49 8.66
CA ASN A 128 -8.52 15.09 7.51
C ASN A 128 -7.86 16.44 7.15
N PRO A 129 -7.30 16.58 5.93
CA PRO A 129 -6.67 17.82 5.48
C PRO A 129 -7.67 18.99 5.33
N ASP A 130 -8.96 18.69 5.18
CA ASP A 130 -10.02 19.68 4.99
C ASP A 130 -10.42 20.43 6.26
N SER A 131 -9.83 20.08 7.41
CA SER A 131 -9.98 20.83 8.67
C SER A 131 -9.08 22.08 8.72
N LEU A 132 -8.91 22.78 7.59
CA LEU A 132 -8.47 24.17 7.64
C LEU A 132 -9.53 24.94 8.42
N SER A 133 -9.15 25.37 9.63
CA SER A 133 -9.92 26.18 10.57
C SER A 133 -11.08 26.90 9.88
N ALA A 134 -12.25 26.28 9.89
CA ALA A 134 -13.46 27.00 9.56
C ALA A 134 -13.46 28.16 10.56
N TYR A 135 -13.34 29.39 10.03
CA TYR A 135 -13.61 30.61 10.78
C TYR A 135 -15.10 30.57 11.15
N MET A 136 -15.46 29.67 12.05
CA MET A 136 -16.77 29.56 12.64
C MET A 136 -16.83 30.67 13.65
N ILE A 137 -17.70 31.63 13.37
CA ILE A 137 -18.17 32.61 14.36
C ILE A 137 -18.53 31.80 15.62
N ASP A 138 -17.86 32.07 16.75
CA ASP A 138 -18.13 31.40 18.02
C ASP A 138 -19.61 31.62 18.38
N ASP A 139 -20.45 30.59 18.20
CA ASP A 139 -21.81 30.60 18.71
C ASP A 139 -21.74 30.52 20.25
N PRO A 140 -22.26 31.52 20.98
CA PRO A 140 -22.18 31.57 22.44
C PRO A 140 -22.89 30.39 23.13
N LYS A 141 -23.73 29.62 22.43
CA LYS A 141 -24.41 28.42 22.96
C LYS A 141 -23.78 27.10 22.52
N MET A 142 -22.64 27.14 21.83
CA MET A 142 -21.94 25.93 21.39
C MET A 142 -21.14 25.32 22.56
N ILE A 143 -21.40 24.04 22.87
CA ILE A 143 -20.72 23.31 23.95
C ILE A 143 -19.53 22.53 23.38
N LEU A 144 -19.74 21.79 22.30
CA LEU A 144 -18.70 21.00 21.62
C LEU A 144 -18.40 21.59 20.23
N LYS A 145 -17.14 21.93 19.97
CA LYS A 145 -16.68 22.35 18.64
C LYS A 145 -16.46 21.12 17.76
N VAL A 146 -17.18 21.04 16.63
CA VAL A 146 -16.96 19.98 15.63
C VAL A 146 -15.67 20.30 14.88
N LYS A 147 -14.55 19.68 15.28
CA LYS A 147 -13.25 19.88 14.62
C LYS A 147 -13.08 18.97 13.42
N GLU A 148 -13.15 17.67 13.66
CA GLU A 148 -12.87 16.61 12.69
C GLU A 148 -13.70 15.39 13.07
N LYS A 149 -14.12 14.57 12.11
CA LYS A 149 -14.79 13.30 12.44
C LYS A 149 -13.75 12.34 13.04
N PRO A 150 -13.92 11.88 14.28
CA PRO A 150 -12.98 10.95 14.89
C PRO A 150 -13.04 9.59 14.16
N THR A 151 -11.88 8.95 13.97
CA THR A 151 -11.77 7.61 13.39
C THR A 151 -11.07 6.67 14.37
N SER A 152 -11.53 5.42 14.43
CA SER A 152 -10.93 4.40 15.30
C SER A 152 -9.46 4.14 14.96
N LEU A 153 -9.09 4.22 13.67
CA LEU A 153 -7.73 4.02 13.19
C LEU A 153 -6.77 5.10 13.72
N LYS A 154 -7.16 6.38 13.64
CA LYS A 154 -6.36 7.50 14.19
C LYS A 154 -6.28 7.42 15.72
N ALA A 155 -7.37 7.10 16.38
CA ALA A 155 -7.42 6.95 17.83
C ALA A 155 -6.45 5.84 18.32
N ALA A 156 -6.41 4.70 17.63
CA ALA A 156 -5.49 3.61 17.94
C ALA A 156 -4.02 4.00 17.69
N TRP A 157 -3.74 4.70 16.58
CA TRP A 157 -2.40 5.20 16.27
C TRP A 157 -1.88 6.14 17.36
N GLU A 158 -2.71 7.11 17.78
CA GLU A 158 -2.33 8.05 18.83
C GLU A 158 -2.08 7.36 20.18
N LEU A 159 -2.83 6.31 20.52
CA LEU A 159 -2.52 5.52 21.72
C LEU A 159 -1.14 4.87 21.62
N LEU A 160 -0.80 4.27 20.48
CA LEU A 160 0.52 3.66 20.29
C LEU A 160 1.64 4.71 20.39
N GLU A 161 1.47 5.89 19.77
CA GLU A 161 2.43 6.98 19.86
C GLU A 161 2.63 7.45 21.30
N ILE A 162 1.53 7.72 22.01
CA ILE A 162 1.50 8.23 23.38
C ILE A 162 2.25 7.30 24.34
N PHE A 163 2.07 5.98 24.19
CA PHE A 163 2.58 5.00 25.15
C PHE A 163 3.94 4.40 24.78
N PHE A 164 4.29 4.27 23.50
CA PHE A 164 5.52 3.58 23.07
C PHE A 164 6.59 4.49 22.47
N VAL A 165 6.24 5.69 22.00
CA VAL A 165 7.18 6.52 21.22
C VAL A 165 7.53 7.82 21.93
N ASP A 166 6.53 8.61 22.34
CA ASP A 166 6.79 9.94 22.88
C ASP A 166 7.18 9.91 24.37
N LYS A 167 8.49 9.76 24.59
CA LYS A 167 9.12 9.76 25.92
C LYS A 167 8.86 11.04 26.71
N GLN A 168 8.62 12.17 26.04
CA GLN A 168 8.38 13.43 26.73
C GLN A 168 7.04 13.43 27.46
N LEU A 169 6.09 12.60 27.00
CA LEU A 169 4.75 12.46 27.59
C LEU A 169 4.73 11.59 28.83
N GLN A 170 5.74 10.75 29.10
CA GLN A 170 5.75 9.88 30.28
C GLN A 170 5.54 10.65 31.58
N THR A 171 6.09 11.86 31.65
CA THR A 171 5.94 12.70 32.83
C THR A 171 4.52 13.21 33.02
N TRP A 172 3.68 13.29 31.99
CA TRP A 172 2.31 13.84 32.03
C TRP A 172 1.28 12.99 31.26
N LEU A 173 1.50 11.69 31.22
CA LEU A 173 0.69 10.72 30.47
C LEU A 173 -0.82 10.77 30.78
N PRO A 174 -1.26 10.93 32.04
CA PRO A 174 -2.70 11.06 32.34
C PRO A 174 -3.38 12.25 31.64
N GLU A 175 -2.67 13.37 31.51
CA GLU A 175 -3.19 14.58 30.88
C GLU A 175 -3.33 14.38 29.36
N ARG A 176 -2.41 13.65 28.73
CA ARG A 176 -2.53 13.26 27.32
C ARG A 176 -3.68 12.29 27.08
N LEU A 177 -3.93 11.38 28.01
CA LEU A 177 -5.10 10.48 27.93
C LEU A 177 -6.41 11.26 28.04
N VAL A 178 -6.45 12.33 28.84
CA VAL A 178 -7.60 13.23 28.94
C VAL A 178 -7.82 14.00 27.64
N ASP A 179 -6.74 14.50 27.03
CA ASP A 179 -6.80 15.15 25.71
C ASP A 179 -7.32 14.16 24.65
N TRP A 180 -6.79 12.92 24.61
CA TRP A 180 -7.24 11.87 23.70
C TRP A 180 -8.72 11.51 23.91
N LEU A 181 -9.16 11.39 25.17
CA LEU A 181 -10.57 11.16 25.48
C LEU A 181 -11.47 12.28 24.96
N ALA A 182 -11.04 13.54 25.04
CA ALA A 182 -11.83 14.67 24.52
C ALA A 182 -12.13 14.54 23.02
N ASP A 183 -11.19 13.99 22.26
CA ASP A 183 -11.32 13.85 20.81
C ASP A 183 -12.02 12.53 20.39
N TYR A 184 -11.92 11.47 21.21
CA TYR A 184 -12.36 10.11 20.82
C TYR A 184 -13.43 9.47 21.72
N ASP A 185 -13.96 10.16 22.73
CA ASP A 185 -15.01 9.63 23.63
C ASP A 185 -16.22 9.04 22.89
N SER A 186 -16.60 9.64 21.76
CA SER A 186 -17.71 9.16 20.93
C SER A 186 -17.50 7.76 20.32
N LEU A 187 -16.25 7.29 20.27
CA LEU A 187 -15.88 5.99 19.68
C LEU A 187 -15.81 4.85 20.71
N LEU A 188 -15.90 5.15 22.01
CA LEU A 188 -15.72 4.15 23.07
C LEU A 188 -16.83 3.10 23.07
N THR A 189 -18.08 3.52 22.88
CA THR A 189 -19.23 2.62 22.84
C THR A 189 -20.21 3.03 21.74
N LYS A 190 -20.80 2.03 21.08
CA LYS A 190 -21.82 2.25 20.06
C LYS A 190 -23.22 2.29 20.66
N THR A 191 -23.47 1.48 21.67
CA THR A 191 -24.78 1.22 22.27
C THR A 191 -25.01 2.03 23.56
N GLU A 192 -23.98 2.16 24.39
CA GLU A 192 -24.06 2.84 25.68
C GLU A 192 -23.97 4.38 25.55
N ASN A 193 -24.34 5.09 26.61
CA ASN A 193 -24.19 6.54 26.69
C ASN A 193 -22.71 6.88 26.97
N THR A 194 -22.20 7.94 26.35
CA THR A 194 -20.86 8.49 26.63
C THR A 194 -21.00 9.95 27.07
N ILE A 195 -19.91 10.55 27.59
CA ILE A 195 -19.93 11.97 27.99
C ILE A 195 -20.23 12.85 26.76
N TYR A 196 -19.59 12.59 25.63
CA TYR A 196 -19.82 13.29 24.37
C TYR A 196 -21.29 13.24 23.95
N ARG A 197 -21.92 12.06 23.96
CA ARG A 197 -23.34 11.90 23.63
C ARG A 197 -24.24 12.68 24.58
N THR A 198 -23.93 12.65 25.88
CA THR A 198 -24.64 13.42 26.91
C THR A 198 -24.59 14.91 26.60
N LEU A 199 -23.41 15.45 26.33
CA LEU A 199 -23.20 16.87 26.03
C LEU A 199 -23.86 17.29 24.71
N ILE A 200 -23.80 16.47 23.65
CA ILE A 200 -24.49 16.76 22.38
C ILE A 200 -26.00 16.77 22.57
N ASN A 201 -26.55 15.78 23.26
CA ASN A 201 -27.98 15.70 23.50
C ASN A 201 -28.46 16.91 24.32
N PHE A 202 -27.68 17.33 25.31
CA PHE A 202 -27.96 18.54 26.06
C PHE A 202 -27.85 19.81 25.20
N GLN A 203 -26.80 19.95 24.37
CA GLN A 203 -26.65 21.09 23.45
C GLN A 203 -27.85 21.23 22.51
N LYS A 204 -28.42 20.13 22.02
CA LYS A 204 -29.65 20.14 21.20
C LYS A 204 -30.87 20.65 21.99
N LYS A 205 -30.96 20.33 23.28
CA LYS A 205 -32.05 20.80 24.16
C LYS A 205 -31.88 22.27 24.56
N LEU A 206 -30.65 22.76 24.67
CA LEU A 206 -30.30 24.10 25.15
C LEU A 206 -31.04 25.24 24.41
N ILE A 207 -31.37 25.06 23.14
CA ILE A 207 -32.08 26.04 22.31
C ILE A 207 -33.48 26.34 22.88
N ASN A 208 -34.12 25.35 23.52
CA ASN A 208 -35.51 25.42 23.97
C ASN A 208 -35.65 25.66 25.50
N LEU A 209 -34.54 25.74 26.24
CA LEU A 209 -34.56 25.90 27.69
C LEU A 209 -34.54 27.39 28.08
N GLN A 210 -35.44 27.79 28.97
CA GLN A 210 -35.47 29.14 29.57
C GLN A 210 -34.64 29.22 30.86
N VAL A 211 -34.74 28.19 31.72
CA VAL A 211 -33.97 28.06 32.97
C VAL A 211 -33.16 26.77 32.86
N VAL A 212 -31.85 26.92 32.72
CA VAL A 212 -30.96 25.82 32.34
C VAL A 212 -30.68 24.91 33.53
N GLU A 213 -30.55 25.50 34.72
CA GLU A 213 -30.26 24.81 35.98
C GLU A 213 -31.40 23.92 36.50
N ASP A 214 -32.59 24.02 35.91
CA ASP A 214 -33.73 23.19 36.23
C ASP A 214 -33.74 21.85 35.50
N ASP A 215 -33.01 21.75 34.41
CA ASP A 215 -32.91 20.53 33.61
C ASP A 215 -31.88 19.57 34.24
N PRO A 216 -32.22 18.28 34.45
CA PRO A 216 -31.29 17.32 35.05
C PRO A 216 -30.08 17.02 34.16
N ASP A 217 -30.20 17.14 32.83
CA ASP A 217 -29.11 16.87 31.90
C ASP A 217 -28.03 17.97 31.93
N TYR A 218 -28.38 19.17 32.40
CA TYR A 218 -27.42 20.25 32.62
C TYR A 218 -26.38 19.87 33.69
N TRP A 219 -26.86 19.45 34.87
CA TRP A 219 -25.97 19.08 35.98
C TRP A 219 -25.26 17.74 35.72
N SER A 220 -25.93 16.78 35.08
CA SER A 220 -25.26 15.52 34.72
C SER A 220 -24.17 15.75 33.68
N GLY A 221 -24.39 16.60 32.68
CA GLY A 221 -23.38 17.00 31.70
C GLY A 221 -22.19 17.74 32.31
N LEU A 222 -22.44 18.68 33.24
CA LEU A 222 -21.40 19.37 34.01
C LEU A 222 -20.54 18.40 34.83
N SER A 223 -21.20 17.51 35.59
CA SER A 223 -20.51 16.51 36.42
C SER A 223 -19.72 15.52 35.57
N ALA A 224 -20.27 15.07 34.45
CA ALA A 224 -19.61 14.18 33.50
C ALA A 224 -18.35 14.84 32.90
N ALA A 225 -18.49 16.03 32.31
CA ALA A 225 -17.36 16.76 31.73
C ALA A 225 -16.28 17.10 32.79
N LEU A 226 -16.69 17.46 34.01
CA LEU A 226 -15.74 17.72 35.11
C LEU A 226 -15.01 16.45 35.51
N SER A 227 -15.68 15.30 35.59
CA SER A 227 -15.06 14.03 36.02
C SER A 227 -13.87 13.61 35.14
N VAL A 228 -13.90 13.91 33.84
CA VAL A 228 -12.78 13.65 32.91
C VAL A 228 -11.86 14.85 32.69
N GLY A 229 -12.10 15.98 33.37
CA GLY A 229 -11.22 17.15 33.33
C GLY A 229 -11.38 18.06 32.11
N TRP A 230 -12.56 18.10 31.48
CA TRP A 230 -12.89 19.02 30.39
C TRP A 230 -13.32 20.39 30.95
N LEU A 231 -12.37 21.07 31.60
CA LEU A 231 -12.60 22.26 32.42
C LEU A 231 -13.18 23.45 31.65
N ASP A 232 -12.73 23.64 30.41
CA ASP A 232 -13.21 24.68 29.50
C ASP A 232 -14.72 24.51 29.19
N ILE A 233 -15.15 23.28 28.93
CA ILE A 233 -16.55 22.94 28.70
C ILE A 233 -17.38 23.22 29.96
N VAL A 234 -16.90 22.80 31.13
CA VAL A 234 -17.58 22.99 32.41
C VAL A 234 -17.77 24.48 32.72
N VAL A 235 -16.71 25.29 32.59
CA VAL A 235 -16.78 26.73 32.85
C VAL A 235 -17.69 27.43 31.85
N ASN A 236 -17.65 27.03 30.57
CA ASN A 236 -18.58 27.56 29.57
C ASN A 236 -20.03 27.23 29.93
N MET A 237 -20.33 25.98 30.29
CA MET A 237 -21.67 25.56 30.70
C MET A 237 -22.14 26.27 31.97
N LEU A 238 -21.28 26.47 32.97
CA LEU A 238 -21.63 27.21 34.19
C LEU A 238 -22.08 28.65 33.89
N ARG A 239 -21.56 29.27 32.83
CA ARG A 239 -21.96 30.62 32.38
C ARG A 239 -23.35 30.67 31.76
N PHE A 240 -23.95 29.52 31.43
CA PHE A 240 -25.36 29.45 30.99
C PHE A 240 -26.34 29.53 32.16
N HIS A 241 -25.87 29.41 33.41
CA HIS A 241 -26.73 29.44 34.58
C HIS A 241 -27.52 30.76 34.66
N GLY A 242 -28.81 30.69 35.03
CA GLY A 242 -29.70 31.85 35.05
C GLY A 242 -29.22 33.03 35.91
N SER A 243 -28.35 32.78 36.90
CA SER A 243 -27.75 33.82 37.74
C SER A 243 -26.86 34.83 36.98
N TYR A 244 -26.45 34.56 35.75
CA TYR A 244 -25.69 35.50 34.91
C TYR A 244 -26.58 36.45 34.09
N GLN A 245 -27.90 36.27 34.12
CA GLN A 245 -28.84 37.15 33.43
C GLN A 245 -28.91 38.50 34.15
N LEU A 246 -28.67 39.59 33.40
CA LEU A 246 -28.52 40.96 33.92
C LEU A 246 -29.76 41.46 34.70
N ASP A 247 -30.93 40.94 34.36
CA ASP A 247 -32.23 41.24 34.97
C ASP A 247 -32.49 40.54 36.30
N GLN A 248 -31.66 39.57 36.71
CA GLN A 248 -31.85 38.79 37.93
C GLN A 248 -30.72 38.94 38.97
N MET A 249 -29.67 39.70 38.66
CA MET A 249 -28.45 39.79 39.48
C MET A 249 -28.69 40.22 40.93
N ASP A 250 -29.56 41.19 41.18
CA ASP A 250 -29.84 41.71 42.53
C ASP A 250 -30.58 40.70 43.44
N SER A 251 -31.31 39.75 42.84
CA SER A 251 -32.12 38.76 43.58
C SER A 251 -31.41 37.43 43.82
N ARG A 252 -30.35 37.14 43.06
CA ARG A 252 -29.62 35.87 43.06
C ARG A 252 -28.11 36.05 43.29
N GLU A 253 -27.69 37.14 43.94
CA GLU A 253 -26.29 37.49 44.17
C GLU A 253 -25.48 36.37 44.84
N THR A 254 -26.01 35.75 45.91
CA THR A 254 -25.35 34.61 46.59
C THR A 254 -25.21 33.41 45.67
N GLU A 255 -26.21 33.13 44.84
CA GLU A 255 -26.17 32.00 43.90
C GLU A 255 -25.15 32.27 42.79
N ASN A 256 -25.13 33.48 42.25
CA ASN A 256 -24.12 33.93 41.30
C ASN A 256 -22.71 33.79 41.89
N GLY A 257 -22.50 34.29 43.12
CA GLY A 257 -21.22 34.20 43.81
C GLY A 257 -20.76 32.76 44.05
N LEU A 258 -21.67 31.84 44.35
CA LEU A 258 -21.36 30.41 44.46
C LEU A 258 -20.99 29.78 43.11
N VAL A 259 -21.75 30.08 42.05
CA VAL A 259 -21.46 29.59 40.69
C VAL A 259 -20.11 30.12 40.20
N GLU A 260 -19.81 31.40 40.40
CA GLU A 260 -18.53 32.02 40.04
C GLU A 260 -17.37 31.43 40.87
N ALA A 261 -17.57 31.25 42.18
CA ALA A 261 -16.55 30.63 43.03
C ALA A 261 -16.21 29.21 42.57
N VAL A 262 -17.22 28.40 42.19
CA VAL A 262 -17.00 27.08 41.59
C VAL A 262 -16.32 27.20 40.23
N ALA A 263 -16.74 28.12 39.36
CA ALA A 263 -16.11 28.33 38.05
C ALA A 263 -14.63 28.71 38.17
N VAL A 264 -14.26 29.54 39.15
CA VAL A 264 -12.85 29.88 39.46
C VAL A 264 -12.09 28.65 39.93
N LEU A 265 -12.68 27.84 40.81
CA LEU A 265 -12.04 26.59 41.27
C LEU A 265 -11.84 25.59 40.13
N VAL A 266 -12.82 25.43 39.23
CA VAL A 266 -12.67 24.61 38.00
C VAL A 266 -11.53 25.17 37.15
N SER A 267 -11.53 26.47 36.90
CA SER A 267 -10.55 27.15 36.02
C SER A 267 -9.12 27.10 36.55
N THR A 268 -8.95 26.96 37.87
CA THR A 268 -7.65 26.96 38.56
C THR A 268 -7.19 25.57 38.98
N MET A 269 -7.88 24.51 38.56
CA MET A 269 -7.49 23.13 38.84
C MET A 269 -6.03 22.88 38.40
N PRO A 270 -5.15 22.41 39.29
CA PRO A 270 -3.77 22.08 38.94
C PRO A 270 -3.71 20.98 37.89
N ARG A 271 -2.89 21.18 36.85
CA ARG A 271 -2.67 20.24 35.74
C ARG A 271 -1.19 19.94 35.64
N MET A 272 -0.83 18.67 35.61
CA MET A 272 0.57 18.27 35.59
C MET A 272 1.02 18.13 34.14
N ARG A 273 1.35 19.26 33.50
CA ARG A 273 1.72 19.36 32.08
C ARG A 273 2.62 20.58 31.83
N PRO A 274 3.46 20.59 30.78
CA PRO A 274 4.38 21.69 30.52
C PRO A 274 3.67 23.01 30.17
N ASP A 275 2.63 22.95 29.35
CA ASP A 275 1.88 24.07 28.80
C ASP A 275 0.42 23.68 28.50
N LEU A 276 -0.46 24.69 28.37
CA LEU A 276 -1.87 24.52 28.01
C LEU A 276 -2.10 24.94 26.55
N PRO A 277 -2.84 24.15 25.76
CA PRO A 277 -3.32 24.56 24.46
C PRO A 277 -4.21 25.81 24.56
N SER A 278 -4.27 26.59 23.49
CA SER A 278 -5.12 27.79 23.43
C SER A 278 -6.59 27.45 23.75
N GLY A 279 -7.17 28.19 24.69
CA GLY A 279 -8.55 28.00 25.16
C GLY A 279 -8.76 26.94 26.24
N LYS A 280 -7.73 26.15 26.61
CA LYS A 280 -7.82 25.20 27.73
C LYS A 280 -7.55 25.89 29.07
N LEU A 281 -8.25 25.41 30.12
CA LEU A 281 -8.17 25.94 31.48
C LEU A 281 -7.36 25.03 32.41
N GLY A 282 -6.93 25.58 33.55
CA GLY A 282 -6.14 24.90 34.57
C GLY A 282 -4.83 25.62 34.92
N GLN A 283 -4.20 25.21 36.03
CA GLN A 283 -2.90 25.73 36.45
C GLN A 283 -1.79 24.71 36.10
N CYS A 284 -0.99 24.99 35.07
CA CYS A 284 0.16 24.14 34.70
C CYS A 284 1.19 24.03 35.82
N CYS A 285 1.59 22.80 36.11
CA CYS A 285 2.67 22.45 37.00
C CYS A 285 3.67 21.57 36.26
N LYS A 286 4.90 22.05 36.09
CA LYS A 286 5.95 21.35 35.32
C LYS A 286 6.64 20.25 36.12
N THR A 287 6.64 20.37 37.45
CA THR A 287 7.33 19.43 38.33
C THR A 287 6.33 18.76 39.28
N ARG A 288 6.63 17.52 39.65
CA ARG A 288 5.82 16.76 40.61
C ARG A 288 5.69 17.46 41.98
N PRO A 289 6.74 18.03 42.59
CA PRO A 289 6.61 18.76 43.85
C PRO A 289 5.68 19.97 43.75
N ASP A 290 5.82 20.77 42.68
CA ASP A 290 4.98 21.96 42.48
C ASP A 290 3.52 21.57 42.28
N PHE A 291 3.28 20.50 41.51
CA PHE A 291 1.93 19.96 41.31
C PHE A 291 1.30 19.50 42.62
N ILE A 292 2.01 18.72 43.45
CA ILE A 292 1.47 18.25 44.73
C ILE A 292 1.10 19.42 45.64
N LYS A 293 1.98 20.42 45.74
CA LYS A 293 1.74 21.63 46.54
C LYS A 293 0.53 22.42 46.02
N ALA A 294 0.42 22.58 44.71
CA ALA A 294 -0.71 23.26 44.08
C ALA A 294 -2.02 22.49 44.30
N LEU A 295 -1.99 21.16 44.15
CA LEU A 295 -3.14 20.27 44.34
C LEU A 295 -3.65 20.29 45.78
N GLU A 296 -2.76 20.21 46.77
CA GLU A 296 -3.13 20.29 48.19
C GLU A 296 -3.75 21.65 48.53
N LYS A 297 -3.14 22.74 48.06
CA LYS A 297 -3.67 24.10 48.25
C LYS A 297 -5.04 24.25 47.61
N TRP A 298 -5.19 23.80 46.37
CA TRP A 298 -6.43 23.87 45.62
C TRP A 298 -7.53 23.06 46.29
N ARG A 299 -7.26 21.80 46.68
CA ARG A 299 -8.22 20.98 47.45
C ARG A 299 -8.62 21.64 48.78
N GLY A 300 -7.68 22.28 49.47
CA GLY A 300 -7.99 23.07 50.67
C GLY A 300 -8.98 24.22 50.40
N GLN A 301 -8.88 24.87 49.23
CA GLN A 301 -9.85 25.90 48.82
C GLN A 301 -11.22 25.30 48.49
N VAL A 302 -11.25 24.14 47.81
CA VAL A 302 -12.49 23.40 47.51
C VAL A 302 -13.21 23.00 48.82
N SER A 303 -12.49 22.39 49.78
CA SER A 303 -13.06 22.03 51.09
C SER A 303 -13.51 23.25 51.90
N LYS A 304 -12.79 24.37 51.80
CA LYS A 304 -13.22 25.62 52.45
C LYS A 304 -14.55 26.13 51.89
N LEU A 305 -14.74 26.06 50.57
CA LEU A 305 -15.99 26.44 49.94
C LEU A 305 -17.12 25.46 50.30
N GLU A 306 -16.86 24.16 50.27
CA GLU A 306 -17.81 23.09 50.67
C GLU A 306 -18.38 23.32 52.07
N CYS A 307 -17.54 23.74 53.02
CA CYS A 307 -17.93 24.04 54.41
C CYS A 307 -18.49 25.46 54.63
N SER A 308 -18.70 26.26 53.59
CA SER A 308 -19.11 27.66 53.73
C SER A 308 -20.58 27.82 54.17
N ALA A 309 -20.89 28.89 54.90
CA ALA A 309 -22.27 29.20 55.31
C ALA A 309 -23.16 29.67 54.14
N PHE A 310 -22.55 30.06 53.01
CA PHE A 310 -23.24 30.55 51.81
C PHE A 310 -24.20 29.49 51.21
N TRP A 311 -23.97 28.19 51.45
CA TRP A 311 -24.88 27.13 51.01
C TRP A 311 -26.27 27.18 51.64
N ILE A 312 -26.39 27.73 52.84
CA ILE A 312 -27.68 27.87 53.54
C ILE A 312 -28.48 29.04 52.92
N GLN A 313 -27.76 30.04 52.40
CA GLN A 313 -28.31 31.25 51.80
C GLN A 313 -28.65 31.06 50.31
N CYS A 314 -28.21 29.97 49.69
CA CYS A 314 -28.60 29.58 48.33
C CYS A 314 -30.02 28.98 48.36
N GLY A 315 -30.99 29.72 47.81
CA GLY A 315 -32.41 29.35 47.82
C GLY A 315 -32.76 28.28 46.79
N HIS A 316 -32.06 28.25 45.65
CA HIS A 316 -32.31 27.29 44.59
C HIS A 316 -31.68 25.93 44.89
N GLN A 317 -32.54 24.96 45.24
CA GLN A 317 -32.10 23.64 45.69
C GLN A 317 -31.30 22.88 44.63
N LYS A 318 -31.72 22.87 43.36
CA LYS A 318 -30.98 22.18 42.29
C LYS A 318 -29.60 22.78 42.06
N THR A 319 -29.46 24.10 42.13
CA THR A 319 -28.16 24.77 42.03
C THR A 319 -27.25 24.39 43.18
N ARG A 320 -27.78 24.41 44.41
CA ARG A 320 -27.01 23.98 45.58
C ARG A 320 -26.54 22.53 45.47
N ASP A 321 -27.43 21.61 45.08
CA ASP A 321 -27.14 20.19 45.03
C ASP A 321 -26.17 19.87 43.86
N GLY A 322 -26.37 20.51 42.71
CA GLY A 322 -25.49 20.43 41.55
C GLY A 322 -24.08 20.94 41.81
N LEU A 323 -23.93 22.16 42.35
CA LEU A 323 -22.62 22.73 42.70
C LEU A 323 -21.89 21.90 43.76
N LYS A 324 -22.60 21.35 44.76
CA LYS A 324 -22.01 20.43 45.74
C LYS A 324 -21.52 19.14 45.09
N SER A 325 -22.25 18.59 44.13
CA SER A 325 -21.80 17.44 43.35
C SER A 325 -20.47 17.72 42.65
N LEU A 326 -20.33 18.90 42.01
CA LEU A 326 -19.08 19.33 41.38
C LEU A 326 -17.92 19.44 42.39
N LEU A 327 -18.16 19.98 43.60
CA LEU A 327 -17.14 20.04 44.65
C LEU A 327 -16.73 18.64 45.12
N HIS A 328 -17.68 17.72 45.30
CA HIS A 328 -17.37 16.35 45.66
C HIS A 328 -16.56 15.61 44.58
N ILE A 329 -16.79 15.91 43.31
CA ILE A 329 -15.96 15.43 42.19
C ILE A 329 -14.53 15.98 42.30
N MET A 330 -14.36 17.29 42.51
CA MET A 330 -13.05 17.93 42.69
C MET A 330 -12.25 17.35 43.88
N LEU A 331 -12.95 16.95 44.95
CA LEU A 331 -12.36 16.31 46.12
C LEU A 331 -12.05 14.81 45.92
N GLY A 332 -12.38 14.24 44.76
CA GLY A 332 -12.12 12.85 44.43
C GLY A 332 -13.07 11.86 45.11
N ASN A 333 -14.31 12.25 45.38
CA ASN A 333 -15.30 11.34 45.96
C ASN A 333 -15.68 10.23 44.96
N ILE A 334 -15.24 9.00 45.25
CA ILE A 334 -15.41 7.84 44.36
C ILE A 334 -16.87 7.63 43.94
N LYS A 335 -17.85 7.79 44.87
CA LYS A 335 -19.26 7.58 44.54
C LYS A 335 -19.76 8.58 43.50
N ASN A 336 -19.37 9.84 43.62
CA ASN A 336 -19.76 10.89 42.67
C ASN A 336 -19.05 10.69 41.33
N LEU A 337 -17.77 10.32 41.32
CA LEU A 337 -17.03 10.02 40.09
C LEU A 337 -17.68 8.86 39.33
N THR A 338 -17.93 7.73 40.01
CA THR A 338 -18.58 6.55 39.40
C THR A 338 -20.00 6.85 38.90
N ALA A 339 -20.74 7.72 39.59
CA ALA A 339 -22.07 8.14 39.14
C ALA A 339 -22.03 9.08 37.93
N SER A 340 -20.97 9.88 37.79
CA SER A 340 -20.84 10.90 36.73
C SER A 340 -20.22 10.38 35.44
N THR A 341 -19.51 9.25 35.50
CA THR A 341 -18.93 8.56 34.34
C THR A 341 -19.85 7.45 33.85
N SER A 342 -19.91 7.25 32.54
CA SER A 342 -20.67 6.18 31.88
C SER A 342 -19.78 5.00 31.49
N HIS A 343 -18.53 5.23 31.10
CA HIS A 343 -17.61 4.19 30.64
C HIS A 343 -16.40 3.99 31.58
N TRP A 344 -15.79 2.80 31.60
CA TRP A 344 -14.66 2.50 32.49
C TRP A 344 -13.43 3.39 32.23
N LEU A 345 -13.22 3.79 30.97
CA LEU A 345 -12.08 4.64 30.59
C LEU A 345 -12.26 6.09 31.10
N GLU A 346 -13.48 6.60 31.10
CA GLU A 346 -13.82 7.89 31.71
C GLU A 346 -13.58 7.85 33.23
N LEU A 347 -13.97 6.75 33.88
CA LEU A 347 -13.71 6.51 35.30
C LEU A 347 -12.21 6.37 35.58
N PHE A 348 -11.48 5.69 34.72
CA PHE A 348 -10.03 5.55 34.82
C PHE A 348 -9.32 6.92 34.75
N ALA A 349 -9.68 7.77 33.77
CA ALA A 349 -9.17 9.14 33.70
C ALA A 349 -9.54 9.97 34.94
N SER A 350 -10.79 9.84 35.43
CA SER A 350 -11.25 10.49 36.65
C SER A 350 -10.40 10.11 37.87
N HIS A 351 -10.05 8.83 38.00
CA HIS A 351 -9.19 8.35 39.08
C HIS A 351 -7.79 8.92 38.99
N LEU A 352 -7.21 9.01 37.78
CA LEU A 352 -5.90 9.62 37.59
C LEU A 352 -5.93 11.11 37.95
N LEU A 353 -6.94 11.86 37.51
CA LEU A 353 -7.03 13.30 37.79
C LEU A 353 -7.27 13.62 39.27
N TYR A 354 -8.26 12.97 39.89
CA TYR A 354 -8.80 13.41 41.18
C TYR A 354 -8.38 12.56 42.37
N ILE A 355 -7.88 11.35 42.20
CA ILE A 355 -7.57 10.44 43.32
C ILE A 355 -6.08 10.12 43.36
N ARG A 356 -5.53 9.62 42.25
CA ARG A 356 -4.17 9.12 42.16
C ARG A 356 -3.47 9.62 40.88
N PRO A 357 -2.97 10.87 40.88
CA PRO A 357 -2.24 11.45 39.74
C PRO A 357 -0.93 10.74 39.39
N PHE A 358 -0.36 9.98 40.33
CA PHE A 358 0.88 9.26 40.14
C PHE A 358 0.67 7.77 40.47
N THR A 359 0.81 6.90 39.46
CA THR A 359 0.81 5.44 39.61
C THR A 359 2.23 4.89 39.70
N VAL A 360 2.36 3.65 40.16
CA VAL A 360 3.64 2.93 40.20
C VAL A 360 3.89 2.30 38.82
N GLY A 361 4.14 3.14 37.81
CA GLY A 361 4.29 2.69 36.42
C GLY A 361 3.01 2.09 35.82
N PHE A 362 3.18 1.29 34.77
CA PHE A 362 2.10 0.62 34.03
C PHE A 362 1.38 -0.44 34.84
N GLU A 363 2.06 -1.21 35.69
CA GLU A 363 1.42 -2.20 36.57
C GLU A 363 0.33 -1.54 37.44
N GLY A 364 0.66 -0.38 38.03
CA GLY A 364 -0.29 0.40 38.82
C GLY A 364 -1.45 0.95 37.98
N MET A 365 -1.21 1.34 36.72
CA MET A 365 -2.25 1.77 35.79
C MET A 365 -3.16 0.60 35.39
N HIS A 366 -2.58 -0.56 35.10
CA HIS A 366 -3.32 -1.77 34.73
C HIS A 366 -4.25 -2.23 35.85
N GLN A 367 -3.75 -2.32 37.09
CA GLN A 367 -4.57 -2.67 38.26
C GLN A 367 -5.71 -1.68 38.48
N LEU A 368 -5.47 -0.38 38.24
CA LEU A 368 -6.50 0.65 38.34
C LEU A 368 -7.54 0.51 37.22
N ALA A 369 -7.11 0.26 35.99
CA ALA A 369 -8.00 0.01 34.85
C ALA A 369 -8.88 -1.22 35.09
N GLN A 370 -8.33 -2.34 35.56
CA GLN A 370 -9.08 -3.54 35.93
C GLN A 370 -10.17 -3.26 36.98
N LYS A 371 -9.87 -2.44 37.99
CA LYS A 371 -10.87 -2.01 38.98
C LYS A 371 -11.97 -1.15 38.35
N CYS A 372 -11.62 -0.24 37.43
CA CYS A 372 -12.60 0.58 36.72
C CYS A 372 -13.51 -0.29 35.84
N ILE A 373 -12.95 -1.29 35.14
CA ILE A 373 -13.70 -2.26 34.33
C ILE A 373 -14.67 -3.06 35.21
N GLN A 374 -14.26 -3.48 36.42
CA GLN A 374 -15.15 -4.18 37.36
C GLN A 374 -16.31 -3.28 37.85
N LEU A 375 -16.06 -1.98 38.03
CA LEU A 375 -17.08 -1.02 38.47
C LEU A 375 -18.01 -0.58 37.34
N LYS A 376 -17.53 -0.59 36.09
CA LYS A 376 -18.24 -0.18 34.88
C LYS A 376 -18.00 -1.22 33.76
N PRO A 377 -18.55 -2.43 33.88
CA PRO A 377 -18.40 -3.44 32.85
C PRO A 377 -19.12 -2.99 31.57
N SER A 378 -18.41 -2.95 30.45
CA SER A 378 -18.97 -2.64 29.13
C SER A 378 -19.35 -3.93 28.41
N ALA A 379 -20.57 -4.01 27.88
CA ALA A 379 -21.02 -5.18 27.12
C ALA A 379 -20.31 -5.30 25.76
N ASP A 380 -19.97 -4.15 25.17
CA ASP A 380 -19.24 -4.05 23.91
C ASP A 380 -17.76 -3.77 24.21
N ASN A 381 -16.86 -4.70 23.87
CA ASN A 381 -15.42 -4.42 23.90
C ASN A 381 -15.03 -3.82 22.56
N SER A 382 -14.88 -2.49 22.51
CA SER A 382 -14.31 -1.83 21.34
C SER A 382 -12.87 -2.29 21.09
N GLY A 383 -12.41 -2.30 19.84
CA GLY A 383 -11.00 -2.59 19.54
C GLY A 383 -10.03 -1.64 20.26
N LEU A 384 -10.46 -0.40 20.52
CA LEU A 384 -9.68 0.60 21.26
C LEU A 384 -9.50 0.25 22.74
N THR A 385 -10.56 -0.27 23.39
CA THR A 385 -10.49 -0.69 24.79
C THR A 385 -9.66 -1.95 24.97
N GLY A 386 -9.75 -2.89 24.02
CA GLY A 386 -8.85 -4.05 23.94
C GLY A 386 -7.39 -3.63 23.79
N LEU A 387 -7.11 -2.76 22.82
CA LEU A 387 -5.78 -2.20 22.56
C LEU A 387 -5.19 -1.53 23.81
N LEU A 388 -5.92 -0.60 24.43
CA LEU A 388 -5.46 0.10 25.62
C LEU A 388 -5.21 -0.85 26.80
N THR A 389 -6.05 -1.87 26.98
CA THR A 389 -5.83 -2.89 28.00
C THR A 389 -4.53 -3.66 27.75
N GLY A 390 -4.26 -4.02 26.50
CA GLY A 390 -3.00 -4.63 26.06
C GLY A 390 -1.79 -3.74 26.36
N ILE A 391 -1.87 -2.45 26.00
CA ILE A 391 -0.83 -1.45 26.30
C ILE A 391 -0.56 -1.36 27.80
N LEU A 392 -1.61 -1.20 28.62
CA LEU A 392 -1.46 -1.07 30.07
C LEU A 392 -0.89 -2.35 30.71
N SER A 393 -1.17 -3.53 30.12
CA SER A 393 -0.59 -4.80 30.57
C SER A 393 0.88 -5.02 30.16
N GLU A 394 1.47 -4.06 29.44
CA GLU A 394 2.80 -4.16 28.82
C GLU A 394 2.98 -5.41 27.92
N ASN A 395 1.88 -5.93 27.37
CA ASN A 395 1.92 -7.12 26.52
C ASN A 395 1.80 -6.73 25.04
N ARG A 396 2.96 -6.65 24.36
CA ARG A 396 3.03 -6.29 22.95
C ARG A 396 2.39 -7.31 22.02
N GLU A 397 2.39 -8.60 22.36
CA GLU A 397 1.72 -9.62 21.55
C GLU A 397 0.20 -9.43 21.56
N VAL A 398 -0.37 -9.06 22.72
CA VAL A 398 -1.80 -8.69 22.82
C VAL A 398 -2.08 -7.42 22.03
N VAL A 399 -1.20 -6.42 22.11
CA VAL A 399 -1.32 -5.20 21.30
C VAL A 399 -1.36 -5.52 19.80
N LEU A 400 -0.44 -6.37 19.31
CA LEU A 400 -0.45 -6.81 17.91
C LEU A 400 -1.71 -7.57 17.55
N ALA A 401 -2.17 -8.48 18.42
CA ALA A 401 -3.40 -9.24 18.19
C ALA A 401 -4.64 -8.33 18.07
N GLU A 402 -4.75 -7.33 18.94
CA GLU A 402 -5.84 -6.33 18.88
C GLU A 402 -5.71 -5.42 17.65
N CYS A 403 -4.49 -5.05 17.24
CA CYS A 403 -4.22 -4.35 15.98
C CYS A 403 -4.72 -5.17 14.77
N THR A 404 -4.34 -6.44 14.68
CA THR A 404 -4.71 -7.34 13.58
C THR A 404 -6.21 -7.54 13.50
N LYS A 405 -6.84 -7.77 14.65
CA LYS A 405 -8.26 -8.10 14.74
C LYS A 405 -9.17 -6.91 14.41
N ASN A 406 -8.83 -5.70 14.88
CA ASN A 406 -9.78 -4.58 14.87
C ASN A 406 -9.40 -3.44 13.90
N PHE A 407 -8.15 -3.37 13.44
CA PHE A 407 -7.64 -2.23 12.65
C PHE A 407 -6.97 -2.64 11.34
N GLY A 408 -6.82 -3.94 11.10
CA GLY A 408 -6.41 -4.51 9.82
C GLY A 408 -4.91 -4.51 9.54
N PRO A 409 -4.48 -5.10 8.40
CA PRO A 409 -3.07 -5.37 8.11
C PRO A 409 -2.18 -4.12 7.98
N TRP A 410 -2.75 -3.00 7.52
CA TRP A 410 -2.05 -1.71 7.48
C TRP A 410 -1.60 -1.28 8.87
N MET A 411 -2.52 -1.27 9.84
CA MET A 411 -2.23 -0.84 11.21
C MET A 411 -1.11 -1.67 11.82
N VAL A 412 -1.19 -3.00 11.72
CA VAL A 412 -0.19 -3.89 12.32
C VAL A 412 1.19 -3.68 11.72
N THR A 413 1.27 -3.58 10.39
CA THR A 413 2.54 -3.38 9.68
C THR A 413 3.24 -2.12 10.15
N HIS A 414 2.49 -1.02 10.26
CA HIS A 414 3.04 0.27 10.66
C HIS A 414 3.22 0.40 12.19
N ALA A 415 2.38 -0.26 13.00
CA ALA A 415 2.46 -0.27 14.46
C ALA A 415 3.71 -0.98 15.00
N MET A 416 4.21 -2.00 14.30
CA MET A 416 5.45 -2.68 14.71
C MET A 416 6.64 -1.73 14.77
N GLU A 417 6.70 -0.73 13.88
CA GLU A 417 7.74 0.31 13.92
C GLU A 417 7.68 1.15 15.22
N LEU A 418 6.48 1.37 15.76
CA LEU A 418 6.28 2.12 17.01
C LEU A 418 6.65 1.26 18.21
N LEU A 419 6.36 -0.05 18.15
CA LEU A 419 6.60 -0.99 19.25
C LEU A 419 8.10 -1.27 19.50
N THR A 420 8.95 -1.09 18.49
CA THR A 420 10.41 -1.27 18.57
C THR A 420 11.17 0.01 18.95
N ALA A 421 10.48 1.15 19.13
CA ALA A 421 11.14 2.46 19.31
C ALA A 421 12.04 2.56 20.56
N ASP A 422 11.71 1.85 21.64
CA ASP A 422 12.34 2.03 22.97
C ASP A 422 12.59 0.72 23.73
N ASN A 423 12.59 -0.42 23.05
CA ASN A 423 12.71 -1.69 23.76
C ASN A 423 13.44 -2.76 22.95
N ASP A 424 14.69 -3.02 23.33
CA ASP A 424 15.55 -4.03 22.71
C ASP A 424 14.94 -5.44 22.77
N TYR A 425 14.17 -5.76 23.81
CA TYR A 425 13.47 -7.05 23.90
C TYR A 425 12.32 -7.13 22.88
N ALA A 426 11.60 -6.03 22.64
CA ALA A 426 10.55 -5.99 21.62
C ALA A 426 11.13 -6.11 20.21
N ASP A 427 12.26 -5.44 19.97
CA ASP A 427 13.02 -5.53 18.73
C ASP A 427 13.48 -6.98 18.48
N MET A 428 14.09 -7.62 19.48
CA MET A 428 14.45 -9.04 19.42
C MET A 428 13.23 -9.94 19.17
N MET A 429 12.13 -9.76 19.92
CA MET A 429 10.94 -10.60 19.80
C MET A 429 10.28 -10.51 18.41
N LEU A 430 10.27 -9.31 17.81
CA LEU A 430 9.63 -9.06 16.51
C LEU A 430 10.49 -9.50 15.33
N HIS A 431 11.82 -9.44 15.46
CA HIS A 431 12.78 -9.81 14.43
C HIS A 431 13.30 -11.26 14.55
N GLU A 432 13.06 -11.94 15.66
CA GLU A 432 13.44 -13.35 15.84
C GLU A 432 12.70 -14.25 14.83
N GLU A 433 13.49 -15.01 14.06
CA GLU A 433 12.96 -16.00 13.12
C GLU A 433 12.32 -17.16 13.86
N ARG A 434 11.08 -17.49 13.52
CA ARG A 434 10.37 -18.57 14.17
C ARG A 434 10.17 -19.76 13.24
N PRO A 435 10.57 -20.99 13.64
CA PRO A 435 10.41 -22.19 12.80
C PRO A 435 8.95 -22.50 12.43
N ASN A 436 8.01 -22.18 13.33
CA ASN A 436 6.58 -22.34 13.10
C ASN A 436 6.02 -21.41 12.01
N PHE A 437 6.71 -20.32 11.69
CA PHE A 437 6.38 -19.43 10.58
C PHE A 437 7.18 -19.73 9.31
N GLY A 438 7.91 -20.86 9.28
CA GLY A 438 8.75 -21.20 8.13
C GLY A 438 10.07 -20.42 8.08
N GLY A 439 10.57 -19.99 9.25
CA GLY A 439 11.86 -19.29 9.37
C GLY A 439 11.77 -17.79 9.10
N ILE A 440 10.59 -17.19 9.19
CA ILE A 440 10.41 -15.73 9.12
C ILE A 440 10.06 -15.17 10.49
N SER A 441 10.26 -13.87 10.66
CA SER A 441 9.93 -13.12 11.87
C SER A 441 8.45 -12.69 11.91
N ILE A 442 7.97 -12.20 13.06
CA ILE A 442 6.60 -11.66 13.19
C ILE A 442 6.44 -10.42 12.29
N GLU A 443 7.47 -9.56 12.26
CA GLU A 443 7.50 -8.37 11.42
C GLU A 443 7.36 -8.74 9.94
N GLU A 444 8.19 -9.67 9.48
CA GLU A 444 8.18 -10.12 8.08
C GLU A 444 6.83 -10.77 7.74
N LEU A 445 6.27 -11.60 8.62
CA LEU A 445 4.95 -12.20 8.41
C LEU A 445 3.86 -11.16 8.11
N HIS A 446 3.74 -10.13 8.96
CA HIS A 446 2.68 -9.13 8.79
C HIS A 446 2.93 -8.21 7.60
N ARG A 447 4.20 -7.90 7.27
CA ARG A 447 4.55 -7.18 6.04
C ARG A 447 4.18 -7.97 4.79
N LEU A 448 4.44 -9.28 4.77
CA LEU A 448 4.06 -10.15 3.64
C LEU A 448 2.54 -10.19 3.47
N VAL A 449 1.80 -10.31 4.57
CA VAL A 449 0.32 -10.31 4.56
C VAL A 449 -0.21 -8.98 4.01
N TYR A 450 0.29 -7.86 4.52
CA TYR A 450 -0.16 -6.56 4.03
C TYR A 450 0.22 -6.32 2.57
N ALA A 451 1.41 -6.74 2.14
CA ALA A 451 1.80 -6.70 0.73
C ALA A 451 0.88 -7.55 -0.16
N GLN A 452 0.42 -8.72 0.30
CA GLN A 452 -0.57 -9.51 -0.42
C GLN A 452 -1.92 -8.80 -0.55
N VAL A 453 -2.37 -8.13 0.52
CA VAL A 453 -3.59 -7.30 0.47
C VAL A 453 -3.43 -6.18 -0.55
N LEU A 454 -2.31 -5.44 -0.52
CA LEU A 454 -2.02 -4.40 -1.50
C LEU A 454 -2.00 -4.95 -2.93
N CYS A 455 -1.38 -6.10 -3.17
CA CYS A 455 -1.30 -6.73 -4.48
C CYS A 455 -2.62 -7.33 -4.98
N SER A 456 -3.58 -7.61 -4.09
CA SER A 456 -4.90 -8.11 -4.48
C SER A 456 -5.74 -7.07 -5.22
N HIS A 457 -5.42 -5.78 -5.07
CA HIS A 457 -6.20 -4.69 -5.60
C HIS A 457 -5.47 -3.89 -6.69
N ALA A 458 -6.18 -3.60 -7.79
CA ALA A 458 -5.61 -3.07 -9.03
C ALA A 458 -5.00 -1.65 -8.90
N LEU A 459 -5.40 -0.91 -7.87
CA LEU A 459 -4.96 0.45 -7.64
C LEU A 459 -3.83 0.57 -6.60
N THR A 460 -3.49 -0.49 -5.87
CA THR A 460 -2.57 -0.44 -4.72
C THR A 460 -1.37 -1.37 -4.86
N TRP A 461 -1.40 -2.32 -5.81
CA TRP A 461 -0.30 -3.26 -6.01
C TRP A 461 1.06 -2.60 -6.29
N GLN A 462 1.08 -1.36 -6.81
CA GLN A 462 2.30 -0.61 -7.13
C GLN A 462 3.11 -0.21 -5.90
N ILE A 463 2.49 -0.14 -4.72
CA ILE A 463 3.18 0.24 -3.48
C ILE A 463 3.61 -0.97 -2.62
N ALA A 464 3.08 -2.16 -2.91
CA ALA A 464 3.50 -3.40 -2.26
C ALA A 464 5.02 -3.69 -2.32
N PRO A 465 5.74 -3.41 -3.44
CA PRO A 465 7.16 -3.67 -3.53
C PRO A 465 7.99 -2.97 -2.44
N THR A 466 7.60 -1.78 -2.01
CA THR A 466 8.29 -1.03 -0.94
C THR A 466 8.30 -1.81 0.39
N TYR A 467 7.18 -2.44 0.72
CA TYR A 467 7.08 -3.28 1.92
C TYR A 467 7.81 -4.61 1.74
N LEU A 468 7.67 -5.25 0.57
CA LEU A 468 8.34 -6.52 0.28
C LEU A 468 9.87 -6.39 0.28
N SER A 469 10.42 -5.26 -0.19
CA SER A 469 11.86 -5.02 -0.15
C SER A 469 12.43 -4.77 1.24
N SER A 470 11.57 -4.50 2.22
CA SER A 470 11.97 -4.37 3.62
C SER A 470 11.95 -5.70 4.38
N CYS A 471 11.53 -6.80 3.73
CA CYS A 471 11.56 -8.14 4.32
C CYS A 471 12.90 -8.82 4.02
N LEU A 472 13.51 -9.47 5.02
CA LEU A 472 14.85 -10.04 4.92
C LEU A 472 14.91 -11.36 4.13
N ASN A 473 13.86 -12.20 4.21
CA ASN A 473 13.93 -13.58 3.72
C ASN A 473 13.05 -13.82 2.48
N GLN A 474 11.73 -13.68 2.61
CA GLN A 474 10.74 -14.12 1.62
C GLN A 474 10.19 -12.97 0.74
N GLY A 475 10.53 -11.72 1.07
CA GLY A 475 9.98 -10.52 0.42
C GLY A 475 10.17 -10.51 -1.10
N LEU A 476 11.41 -10.64 -1.56
CA LEU A 476 11.74 -10.63 -2.99
C LEU A 476 11.11 -11.82 -3.73
N GLY A 477 11.16 -13.02 -3.15
CA GLY A 477 10.54 -14.20 -3.77
C GLY A 477 9.03 -14.04 -3.95
N LEU A 478 8.34 -13.46 -2.96
CA LEU A 478 6.92 -13.14 -3.08
C LEU A 478 6.66 -12.04 -4.13
N LEU A 479 7.52 -11.02 -4.19
CA LEU A 479 7.44 -9.97 -5.22
C LEU A 479 7.52 -10.56 -6.62
N GLU A 480 8.47 -11.47 -6.89
CA GLU A 480 8.59 -12.15 -8.19
C GLU A 480 7.29 -12.87 -8.59
N ILE A 481 6.69 -13.62 -7.66
CA ILE A 481 5.44 -14.35 -7.87
C ILE A 481 4.28 -13.39 -8.17
N LEU A 482 4.20 -12.27 -7.44
CA LEU A 482 3.12 -11.30 -7.58
C LEU A 482 3.23 -10.50 -8.87
N LEU A 483 4.45 -10.18 -9.33
CA LEU A 483 4.69 -9.51 -10.61
C LEU A 483 4.33 -10.42 -11.79
N LEU A 484 4.63 -11.71 -11.72
CA LEU A 484 4.26 -12.69 -12.76
C LEU A 484 2.74 -12.91 -12.89
N LYS A 485 1.97 -12.58 -11.85
CA LYS A 485 0.51 -12.68 -11.84
C LYS A 485 -0.22 -11.43 -12.34
N GLN A 486 0.49 -10.34 -12.62
CA GLN A 486 -0.15 -9.09 -13.05
C GLN A 486 -0.84 -9.23 -14.42
N PRO A 487 -1.94 -8.50 -14.67
CA PRO A 487 -2.68 -8.60 -15.92
C PRO A 487 -1.86 -8.04 -17.09
N ILE A 488 -1.57 -8.90 -18.06
CA ILE A 488 -0.81 -8.58 -19.28
C ILE A 488 -1.65 -7.96 -20.41
N GLN A 489 -2.93 -7.70 -20.17
CA GLN A 489 -3.88 -7.20 -21.17
C GLN A 489 -3.61 -5.74 -21.54
N ASP A 490 -3.29 -4.94 -20.51
CA ASP A 490 -2.98 -3.52 -20.62
C ASP A 490 -1.47 -3.31 -20.66
N ASN A 491 -0.98 -2.77 -21.77
CA ASN A 491 0.43 -2.44 -21.95
C ASN A 491 0.94 -1.47 -20.87
N ARG A 492 0.09 -0.60 -20.31
CA ARG A 492 0.50 0.32 -19.24
C ARG A 492 0.88 -0.45 -17.97
N VAL A 493 0.13 -1.49 -17.63
CA VAL A 493 0.43 -2.34 -16.47
C VAL A 493 1.74 -3.08 -16.72
N VAL A 494 1.93 -3.67 -17.92
CA VAL A 494 3.17 -4.36 -18.27
C VAL A 494 4.39 -3.45 -18.13
N LEU A 495 4.34 -2.23 -18.67
CA LEU A 495 5.45 -1.28 -18.56
C LEU A 495 5.76 -0.89 -17.11
N LYS A 496 4.74 -0.70 -16.27
CA LYS A 496 4.92 -0.45 -14.84
C LYS A 496 5.54 -1.63 -14.13
N THR A 497 5.11 -2.86 -14.43
CA THR A 497 5.68 -4.08 -13.86
C THR A 497 7.15 -4.23 -14.24
N LEU A 498 7.51 -3.91 -15.49
CA LEU A 498 8.90 -3.92 -15.95
C LEU A 498 9.77 -2.87 -15.24
N GLU A 499 9.23 -1.68 -14.99
CA GLU A 499 9.94 -0.65 -14.23
C GLU A 499 10.19 -1.08 -12.78
N ILE A 500 9.21 -1.75 -12.15
CA ILE A 500 9.41 -2.35 -10.83
C ILE A 500 10.49 -3.44 -10.88
N CYS A 501 10.46 -4.34 -11.88
CA CYS A 501 11.54 -5.32 -12.05
C CYS A 501 12.91 -4.65 -12.18
N ARG A 502 13.01 -3.53 -12.90
CA ARG A 502 14.25 -2.77 -13.06
C ARG A 502 14.72 -2.16 -11.74
N LEU A 503 13.81 -1.60 -10.93
CA LEU A 503 14.13 -0.98 -9.64
C LEU A 503 14.63 -2.01 -8.60
N TYR A 504 14.15 -3.25 -8.67
CA TYR A 504 14.52 -4.34 -7.76
C TYR A 504 15.46 -5.39 -8.39
N GLU A 505 16.07 -5.07 -9.54
CA GLU A 505 17.06 -5.92 -10.23
C GLU A 505 16.56 -7.33 -10.62
N LEU A 506 15.26 -7.48 -10.89
CA LEU A 506 14.59 -8.74 -11.23
C LEU A 506 14.59 -9.04 -12.74
N GLU A 507 15.78 -9.16 -13.34
CA GLU A 507 15.92 -9.30 -14.81
C GLU A 507 15.37 -10.61 -15.38
N ASN A 508 15.41 -11.68 -14.59
CA ASN A 508 14.80 -12.95 -14.99
C ASN A 508 13.27 -12.84 -15.08
N VAL A 509 12.66 -12.10 -14.14
CA VAL A 509 11.22 -11.87 -14.11
C VAL A 509 10.80 -10.92 -15.23
N SER A 510 11.57 -9.85 -15.48
CA SER A 510 11.33 -8.90 -16.58
C SER A 510 11.25 -9.65 -17.93
N THR A 511 12.24 -10.50 -18.18
CA THR A 511 12.30 -11.35 -19.39
C THR A 511 11.11 -12.30 -19.51
N ASN A 512 10.70 -12.92 -18.39
CA ASN A 512 9.55 -13.82 -18.37
C ASN A 512 8.23 -13.09 -18.63
N ILE A 513 8.03 -11.91 -18.06
CA ILE A 513 6.84 -11.08 -18.29
C ILE A 513 6.74 -10.70 -19.76
N MET A 514 7.83 -10.25 -20.38
CA MET A 514 7.85 -9.93 -21.81
C MET A 514 7.51 -11.16 -22.67
N LYS A 515 8.04 -12.34 -22.33
CA LYS A 515 7.68 -13.61 -23.00
C LYS A 515 6.20 -13.95 -22.85
N ILE A 516 5.62 -13.75 -21.67
CA ILE A 516 4.20 -14.03 -21.39
C ILE A 516 3.31 -13.05 -22.18
N ALA A 517 3.63 -11.75 -22.15
CA ALA A 517 2.95 -10.71 -22.93
C ALA A 517 3.01 -11.05 -24.43
N GLY A 518 4.18 -11.42 -24.94
CA GLY A 518 4.37 -11.85 -26.32
C GLY A 518 3.44 -13.00 -26.72
N ILE A 519 3.37 -14.06 -25.90
CA ILE A 519 2.47 -15.21 -26.14
C ILE A 519 1.00 -14.75 -26.17
N TYR A 520 0.60 -13.92 -25.21
CA TYR A 520 -0.77 -13.49 -25.07
C TYR A 520 -1.25 -12.68 -26.27
N HIS A 521 -0.51 -11.65 -26.65
CA HIS A 521 -0.82 -10.82 -27.82
C HIS A 521 -0.82 -11.65 -29.11
N TRP A 522 0.12 -12.59 -29.26
CA TRP A 522 0.18 -13.49 -30.40
C TRP A 522 -1.07 -14.38 -30.50
N LYS A 523 -1.49 -15.01 -29.40
CA LYS A 523 -2.69 -15.86 -29.35
C LYS A 523 -3.98 -15.08 -29.62
N HIS A 524 -4.01 -13.79 -29.29
CA HIS A 524 -5.19 -12.93 -29.45
C HIS A 524 -5.19 -12.12 -30.76
N GLY A 525 -4.42 -12.55 -31.76
CA GLY A 525 -4.43 -11.95 -33.10
C GLY A 525 -3.63 -10.65 -33.24
N ARG A 526 -3.13 -10.08 -32.13
CA ARG A 526 -2.23 -8.90 -32.11
C ARG A 526 -0.78 -9.32 -32.38
N LYS A 527 -0.54 -9.87 -33.58
CA LYS A 527 0.75 -10.47 -33.96
C LYS A 527 1.93 -9.48 -33.86
N GLY A 528 1.73 -8.23 -34.28
CA GLY A 528 2.76 -7.18 -34.22
C GLY A 528 3.27 -6.95 -32.80
N THR A 529 2.35 -6.69 -31.87
CA THR A 529 2.66 -6.52 -30.44
C THR A 529 3.27 -7.78 -29.83
N GLY A 530 2.85 -8.97 -30.26
CA GLY A 530 3.43 -10.23 -29.82
C GLY A 530 4.91 -10.34 -30.16
N VAL A 531 5.29 -10.04 -31.41
CA VAL A 531 6.68 -10.05 -31.86
C VAL A 531 7.50 -8.97 -31.17
N TYR A 532 6.95 -7.76 -31.02
CA TYR A 532 7.60 -6.69 -30.27
C TYR A 532 8.05 -7.16 -28.88
N TRP A 533 7.15 -7.77 -28.10
CA TRP A 533 7.50 -8.28 -26.77
C TRP A 533 8.51 -9.43 -26.80
N PHE A 534 8.45 -10.32 -27.80
CA PHE A 534 9.47 -11.37 -27.97
C PHE A 534 10.85 -10.81 -28.31
N GLN A 535 10.92 -9.71 -29.06
CA GLN A 535 12.17 -9.00 -29.35
C GLN A 535 12.76 -8.36 -28.11
N GLN A 536 11.92 -7.66 -27.33
CA GLN A 536 12.36 -7.09 -26.04
C GLN A 536 12.86 -8.18 -25.10
N ALA A 537 12.21 -9.35 -25.08
CA ALA A 537 12.64 -10.51 -24.30
C ALA A 537 13.87 -11.27 -24.86
N ASN A 538 14.39 -10.86 -26.02
CA ASN A 538 15.44 -11.57 -26.77
C ASN A 538 15.14 -13.08 -26.99
N ASP A 539 13.87 -13.44 -27.20
CA ASP A 539 13.41 -14.82 -27.39
C ASP A 539 13.59 -15.26 -28.85
N LYS A 540 14.85 -15.46 -29.25
CA LYS A 540 15.24 -15.84 -30.62
C LYS A 540 14.52 -17.10 -31.10
N VAL A 541 14.35 -18.10 -30.22
CA VAL A 541 13.72 -19.39 -30.56
C VAL A 541 12.27 -19.19 -31.01
N ARG A 542 11.49 -18.37 -30.30
CA ARG A 542 10.10 -18.10 -30.69
C ARG A 542 10.02 -17.21 -31.93
N LEU A 543 10.90 -16.22 -32.03
CA LEU A 543 10.99 -15.35 -33.21
C LEU A 543 11.30 -16.15 -34.48
N ASP A 544 12.25 -17.08 -34.42
CA ASP A 544 12.59 -17.95 -35.54
C ASP A 544 11.45 -18.91 -35.90
N ARG A 545 10.73 -19.43 -34.89
CA ARG A 545 9.53 -20.25 -35.14
C ARG A 545 8.41 -19.45 -35.81
N ILE A 546 8.24 -18.19 -35.42
CA ILE A 546 7.29 -17.27 -36.06
C ILE A 546 7.70 -17.00 -37.51
N ALA A 547 8.99 -16.70 -37.74
CA ALA A 547 9.52 -16.51 -39.09
C ALA A 547 9.30 -17.75 -39.95
N GLN A 548 9.54 -18.95 -39.41
CA GLN A 548 9.29 -20.23 -40.08
C GLN A 548 7.82 -20.42 -40.46
N GLN A 549 6.88 -20.10 -39.56
CA GLN A 549 5.44 -20.17 -39.86
C GLN A 549 5.06 -19.19 -40.97
N LEU A 550 5.60 -17.97 -40.95
CA LEU A 550 5.39 -16.99 -42.01
C LEU A 550 5.97 -17.50 -43.32
N PHE A 551 7.17 -18.08 -43.32
CA PHE A 551 7.79 -18.67 -44.49
C PHE A 551 6.89 -19.73 -45.17
N GLU A 552 6.22 -20.56 -44.38
CA GLU A 552 5.31 -21.60 -44.88
C GLU A 552 4.03 -21.02 -45.48
N HIS A 553 3.50 -19.92 -44.93
CA HIS A 553 2.31 -19.26 -45.48
C HIS A 553 2.63 -18.54 -46.81
N ILE A 554 3.78 -17.86 -46.87
CA ILE A 554 4.24 -17.15 -48.08
C ILE A 554 4.62 -18.14 -49.17
N GLY A 555 5.39 -19.18 -48.83
CA GLY A 555 5.87 -20.16 -49.80
C GLY A 555 4.77 -20.98 -50.48
N LYS A 556 3.56 -21.02 -49.90
CA LYS A 556 2.39 -21.71 -50.46
C LYS A 556 1.50 -20.81 -51.34
N SER A 557 1.58 -19.50 -51.22
CA SER A 557 0.66 -18.57 -51.88
C SER A 557 1.42 -17.62 -52.82
N VAL A 558 1.24 -17.81 -54.13
CA VAL A 558 1.96 -17.08 -55.19
C VAL A 558 1.15 -15.87 -55.71
N THR A 559 -0.03 -15.62 -55.15
CA THR A 559 -0.98 -14.60 -55.61
C THR A 559 -0.83 -13.28 -54.86
N ASP A 560 -0.97 -12.14 -55.54
CA ASP A 560 -0.79 -10.80 -54.95
C ASP A 560 -1.67 -10.50 -53.72
N ASP A 561 -2.84 -11.15 -53.60
CA ASP A 561 -3.74 -10.96 -52.45
C ASP A 561 -3.18 -11.51 -51.13
N SER A 562 -2.36 -12.57 -51.18
CA SER A 562 -1.72 -13.11 -49.97
C SER A 562 -0.52 -12.27 -49.53
N PHE A 563 0.13 -11.59 -50.48
CA PHE A 563 1.21 -10.65 -50.20
C PHE A 563 0.69 -9.45 -49.40
N LYS A 564 -0.43 -8.83 -49.80
CA LYS A 564 -1.03 -7.70 -49.07
C LYS A 564 -1.41 -8.04 -47.62
N GLN A 565 -1.95 -9.23 -47.39
CA GLN A 565 -2.33 -9.69 -46.04
C GLN A 565 -1.13 -9.82 -45.09
N TRP A 566 0.01 -10.25 -45.63
CA TRP A 566 1.23 -10.42 -44.82
C TRP A 566 2.11 -9.16 -44.81
N GLU A 567 2.05 -8.32 -45.84
CA GLU A 567 2.65 -6.98 -45.85
C GLU A 567 2.10 -6.14 -44.70
N GLY A 568 0.78 -6.12 -44.50
CA GLY A 568 0.16 -5.44 -43.35
C GLY A 568 0.61 -6.02 -42.00
N LEU A 569 0.87 -7.33 -41.93
CA LEU A 569 1.43 -7.95 -40.72
C LEU A 569 2.87 -7.53 -40.47
N LEU A 570 3.70 -7.38 -41.51
CA LEU A 570 5.09 -6.93 -41.40
C LEU A 570 5.22 -5.43 -41.09
N GLU A 571 4.31 -4.61 -41.60
CA GLU A 571 4.28 -3.18 -41.23
C GLU A 571 4.02 -2.98 -39.73
N LEU A 572 3.15 -3.82 -39.14
CA LEU A 572 2.89 -3.83 -37.71
C LEU A 572 4.08 -4.33 -36.85
N LEU A 573 5.15 -4.85 -37.46
CA LEU A 573 6.36 -5.32 -36.77
C LEU A 573 7.42 -4.23 -36.58
N GLY A 574 7.24 -3.05 -37.19
CA GLY A 574 8.18 -1.92 -37.07
C GLY A 574 9.51 -2.10 -37.82
N SER A 575 10.35 -1.07 -37.82
CA SER A 575 11.68 -1.06 -38.44
C SER A 575 12.78 -1.63 -37.53
N ASP A 576 12.57 -1.63 -36.22
CA ASP A 576 13.60 -1.88 -35.20
C ASP A 576 13.70 -3.36 -34.83
N ILE A 577 13.82 -4.20 -35.85
CA ILE A 577 13.90 -5.66 -35.69
C ILE A 577 15.35 -6.02 -35.36
N GLY A 578 15.66 -6.05 -34.07
CA GLY A 578 16.91 -6.60 -33.57
C GLY A 578 17.09 -8.06 -33.99
N SER A 579 18.18 -8.33 -34.71
CA SER A 579 18.94 -9.58 -34.97
C SER A 579 18.25 -10.96 -35.02
N ALA A 580 16.92 -11.08 -35.12
CA ALA A 580 16.26 -12.35 -35.38
C ALA A 580 16.25 -12.58 -36.90
N GLY A 581 17.29 -13.26 -37.38
CA GLY A 581 17.62 -13.33 -38.82
C GLY A 581 16.46 -13.76 -39.73
N GLY A 582 15.52 -14.56 -39.22
CA GLY A 582 14.31 -14.94 -39.97
C GLY A 582 13.34 -13.77 -40.24
N LEU A 583 13.11 -12.89 -39.25
CA LEU A 583 12.23 -11.72 -39.39
C LEU A 583 12.89 -10.61 -40.19
N GLU A 584 14.21 -10.45 -40.04
CA GLU A 584 15.00 -9.50 -40.82
C GLU A 584 14.92 -9.82 -42.33
N PHE A 585 15.08 -11.09 -42.71
CA PHE A 585 14.88 -11.52 -44.09
C PHE A 585 13.49 -11.13 -44.61
N LEU A 586 12.45 -11.27 -43.79
CA LEU A 586 11.08 -10.98 -44.21
C LEU A 586 10.83 -9.50 -44.48
N HIS A 587 11.42 -8.61 -43.68
CA HIS A 587 11.35 -7.17 -43.95
C HIS A 587 12.03 -6.82 -45.26
N ARG A 588 13.24 -7.34 -45.48
CA ARG A 588 13.98 -7.15 -46.73
C ARG A 588 13.23 -7.74 -47.92
N TYR A 589 12.58 -8.89 -47.75
CA TYR A 589 11.77 -9.53 -48.78
C TYR A 589 10.54 -8.68 -49.15
N ARG A 590 9.87 -8.08 -48.15
CA ARG A 590 8.78 -7.11 -48.38
C ARG A 590 9.27 -5.89 -49.14
N ASP A 591 10.38 -5.29 -48.70
CA ASP A 591 10.93 -4.08 -49.31
C ASP A 591 11.32 -4.34 -50.78
N PHE A 592 11.90 -5.50 -51.07
CA PHE A 592 12.14 -5.97 -52.44
C PHE A 592 10.84 -6.08 -53.25
N LYS A 593 9.80 -6.74 -52.71
CA LYS A 593 8.51 -6.91 -53.40
C LYS A 593 7.79 -5.60 -53.68
N ARG A 594 7.81 -4.66 -52.73
CA ARG A 594 7.24 -3.30 -52.90
C ARG A 594 8.00 -2.52 -53.97
N SER A 595 9.34 -2.57 -53.93
CA SER A 595 10.18 -1.95 -54.95
C SER A 595 9.95 -2.56 -56.34
N LEU A 596 9.79 -3.88 -56.42
CA LEU A 596 9.45 -4.60 -57.64
C LEU A 596 8.10 -4.17 -58.21
N GLN A 597 7.07 -3.99 -57.36
CA GLN A 597 5.77 -3.50 -57.82
C GLN A 597 5.87 -2.06 -58.37
N MET A 598 6.57 -1.17 -57.67
CA MET A 598 6.82 0.21 -58.13
C MET A 598 7.60 0.25 -59.45
N ALA A 599 8.58 -0.65 -59.62
CA ALA A 599 9.36 -0.78 -60.85
C ALA A 599 8.51 -1.28 -62.04
N GLN A 600 7.50 -2.13 -61.78
CA GLN A 600 6.59 -2.66 -62.80
C GLN A 600 5.47 -1.68 -63.20
N GLU A 601 4.97 -0.86 -62.28
CA GLU A 601 3.93 0.15 -62.52
C GLU A 601 4.45 1.42 -63.23
N GLY A 602 5.77 1.51 -63.41
CA GLY A 602 6.44 2.47 -64.27
C GLY A 602 6.63 3.84 -63.63
N ARG A 603 7.84 4.09 -63.08
CA ARG A 603 8.48 5.41 -62.99
C ARG A 603 9.94 5.28 -62.50
N THR A 604 10.87 5.82 -63.31
CA THR A 604 12.31 6.08 -63.06
C THR A 604 13.27 4.89 -63.14
N GLY A 605 14.46 5.09 -63.74
CA GLY A 605 15.54 4.08 -63.75
C GLY A 605 16.20 3.88 -62.39
N GLU A 606 15.99 4.81 -61.46
CA GLU A 606 16.50 4.78 -60.09
C GLU A 606 15.76 3.75 -59.23
N SER A 607 14.44 3.64 -59.37
CA SER A 607 13.63 2.62 -58.67
C SER A 607 14.02 1.20 -59.09
N VAL A 608 14.30 0.97 -60.37
CA VAL A 608 14.77 -0.31 -60.92
C VAL A 608 16.14 -0.68 -60.35
N ARG A 609 17.06 0.29 -60.27
CA ARG A 609 18.39 0.07 -59.68
C ARG A 609 18.30 -0.27 -58.19
N GLN A 610 17.41 0.40 -57.46
CA GLN A 610 17.14 0.11 -56.05
C GLN A 610 16.55 -1.29 -55.85
N THR A 611 15.64 -1.76 -56.72
CA THR A 611 15.10 -3.14 -56.64
C THR A 611 16.21 -4.17 -56.84
N VAL A 612 17.13 -3.92 -57.78
CA VAL A 612 18.26 -4.79 -58.04
C VAL A 612 19.23 -4.82 -56.85
N GLU A 613 19.48 -3.68 -56.22
CA GLU A 613 20.27 -3.62 -55.00
C GLU A 613 19.64 -4.46 -53.87
N PHE A 614 18.32 -4.36 -53.65
CA PHE A 614 17.62 -5.20 -52.68
C PHE A 614 17.69 -6.69 -53.01
N LEU A 615 17.55 -7.07 -54.28
CA LEU A 615 17.71 -8.46 -54.73
C LEU A 615 19.11 -9.00 -54.40
N ILE A 616 20.16 -8.23 -54.71
CA ILE A 616 21.54 -8.64 -54.44
C ILE A 616 21.83 -8.70 -52.94
N GLN A 617 21.34 -7.75 -52.15
CA GLN A 617 21.47 -7.79 -50.69
C GLN A 617 20.81 -9.04 -50.09
N LEU A 618 19.61 -9.41 -50.57
CA LEU A 618 18.93 -10.65 -50.16
C LEU A 618 19.72 -11.89 -50.58
N MET A 619 20.22 -11.95 -51.81
CA MET A 619 20.91 -13.13 -52.34
C MET A 619 22.34 -13.30 -51.82
N ARG A 620 22.99 -12.22 -51.37
CA ARG A 620 24.29 -12.26 -50.65
C ARG A 620 24.15 -12.69 -49.20
N ASN A 621 23.01 -12.43 -48.55
CA ASN A 621 22.82 -12.76 -47.15
C ASN A 621 22.74 -14.30 -46.96
N PRO A 622 23.66 -14.91 -46.18
CA PRO A 622 23.66 -16.36 -45.98
C PRO A 622 22.42 -16.85 -45.21
N SER A 623 21.74 -15.97 -44.47
CA SER A 623 20.53 -16.27 -43.71
C SER A 623 19.25 -16.31 -44.56
N THR A 624 19.33 -16.00 -45.86
CA THR A 624 18.19 -16.06 -46.77
C THR A 624 17.77 -17.52 -47.01
N PRO A 625 16.54 -17.92 -46.64
CA PRO A 625 16.14 -19.33 -46.72
C PRO A 625 16.12 -19.82 -48.18
N GLN A 626 16.73 -20.99 -48.44
CA GLN A 626 16.87 -21.57 -49.79
C GLN A 626 15.54 -21.69 -50.56
N ARG A 627 14.43 -21.91 -49.84
CA ARG A 627 13.08 -21.98 -50.42
C ARG A 627 12.63 -20.69 -51.12
N PHE A 628 13.25 -19.55 -50.85
CA PHE A 628 12.91 -18.25 -51.45
C PHE A 628 13.81 -17.86 -52.62
N TRP A 629 14.93 -18.56 -52.86
CA TRP A 629 15.88 -18.19 -53.92
C TRP A 629 15.23 -18.25 -55.31
N LEU A 630 14.47 -19.31 -55.61
CA LEU A 630 13.81 -19.46 -56.90
C LEU A 630 12.63 -18.47 -57.08
N PRO A 631 11.72 -18.27 -56.09
CA PRO A 631 10.70 -17.21 -56.14
C PRO A 631 11.29 -15.82 -56.40
N LEU A 632 12.30 -15.40 -55.61
CA LEU A 632 12.95 -14.09 -55.76
C LEU A 632 13.49 -13.86 -57.17
N LEU A 633 14.19 -14.87 -57.70
CA LEU A 633 14.75 -14.80 -59.04
C LEU A 633 13.66 -14.83 -60.13
N HIS A 634 12.62 -15.63 -59.94
CA HIS A 634 11.50 -15.73 -60.88
C HIS A 634 10.72 -14.42 -60.97
N ASP A 635 10.42 -13.80 -59.84
CA ASP A 635 9.74 -12.50 -59.78
C ASP A 635 10.57 -11.38 -60.43
N SER A 636 11.89 -11.53 -60.41
CA SER A 636 12.84 -10.61 -61.05
C SER A 636 13.00 -10.83 -62.56
N VAL A 637 12.48 -11.91 -63.16
CA VAL A 637 12.71 -12.24 -64.59
C VAL A 637 12.31 -11.10 -65.53
N ARG A 638 11.20 -10.40 -65.24
CA ARG A 638 10.78 -9.26 -66.05
C ARG A 638 11.77 -8.10 -65.98
N LEU A 639 12.33 -7.83 -64.79
CA LEU A 639 13.37 -6.82 -64.61
C LEU A 639 14.68 -7.23 -65.31
N LEU A 640 15.09 -8.49 -65.16
CA LEU A 640 16.32 -9.02 -65.76
C LEU A 640 16.30 -8.96 -67.30
N ASN A 641 15.10 -9.03 -67.90
CA ASN A 641 14.90 -8.93 -69.34
C ASN A 641 14.71 -7.49 -69.86
N CYS A 642 14.82 -6.46 -69.02
CA CYS A 642 14.78 -5.06 -69.45
C CYS A 642 15.91 -4.78 -70.45
N LYS A 643 15.57 -4.33 -71.66
CA LYS A 643 16.46 -4.31 -72.84
C LYS A 643 17.50 -3.16 -72.93
N PRO A 644 17.31 -1.94 -72.39
CA PRO A 644 18.18 -0.83 -72.77
C PRO A 644 19.56 -0.81 -72.10
N CYS A 645 19.78 -1.53 -70.99
CA CYS A 645 21.09 -1.72 -70.33
C CYS A 645 21.05 -2.94 -69.38
N PRO A 646 22.17 -3.65 -69.14
CA PRO A 646 22.32 -4.66 -68.10
C PRO A 646 22.23 -3.99 -66.73
N LEU A 647 21.24 -4.39 -65.93
CA LEU A 647 21.02 -3.84 -64.60
C LEU A 647 21.95 -4.45 -63.54
N LEU A 648 22.54 -5.62 -63.84
CA LEU A 648 23.48 -6.35 -63.00
C LEU A 648 24.82 -6.45 -63.72
N ASN A 649 25.92 -6.25 -63.00
CA ASN A 649 27.28 -6.48 -63.52
C ASN A 649 27.63 -7.97 -63.61
N VAL A 650 28.81 -8.30 -64.14
CA VAL A 650 29.26 -9.70 -64.30
C VAL A 650 29.37 -10.41 -62.95
N ALA A 651 29.89 -9.75 -61.91
CA ALA A 651 30.03 -10.34 -60.58
C ALA A 651 28.68 -10.67 -59.92
N GLU A 652 27.72 -9.76 -60.00
CA GLU A 652 26.37 -9.94 -59.46
C GLU A 652 25.58 -10.99 -60.23
N THR A 653 25.69 -10.99 -61.56
CA THR A 653 25.05 -12.01 -62.40
C THR A 653 25.63 -13.40 -62.10
N THR A 654 26.95 -13.49 -61.91
CA THR A 654 27.64 -14.73 -61.53
C THR A 654 27.22 -15.23 -60.14
N LEU A 655 27.03 -14.33 -59.16
CA LEU A 655 26.50 -14.67 -57.85
C LEU A 655 25.12 -15.33 -57.95
N LEU A 656 24.20 -14.74 -58.72
CA LEU A 656 22.85 -15.27 -58.89
C LEU A 656 22.85 -16.62 -59.62
N LEU A 657 23.71 -16.78 -60.63
CA LEU A 657 23.91 -18.06 -61.33
C LEU A 657 24.44 -19.15 -60.40
N ASN A 658 25.40 -18.83 -59.52
CA ASN A 658 25.91 -19.77 -58.52
C ASN A 658 24.82 -20.23 -57.54
N LYS A 659 23.99 -19.29 -57.05
CA LYS A 659 22.84 -19.61 -56.18
C LYS A 659 21.79 -20.49 -56.85
N LEU A 660 21.53 -20.24 -58.13
CA LEU A 660 20.62 -21.06 -58.94
C LEU A 660 21.20 -22.46 -59.19
N GLN A 661 22.52 -22.58 -59.37
CA GLN A 661 23.22 -23.85 -59.49
C GLN A 661 23.16 -24.65 -58.19
N GLU A 662 23.44 -24.02 -57.04
CA GLU A 662 23.29 -24.62 -55.70
C GLU A 662 21.86 -25.17 -55.50
N LEU A 663 20.84 -24.40 -55.89
CA LEU A 663 19.44 -24.84 -55.81
C LEU A 663 19.13 -26.04 -56.71
N SER A 664 19.72 -26.09 -57.91
CA SER A 664 19.55 -27.22 -58.82
C SER A 664 20.17 -28.51 -58.30
N LEU A 665 21.28 -28.40 -57.56
CA LEU A 665 21.91 -29.53 -56.87
C LEU A 665 21.12 -29.94 -55.62
N ALA A 666 20.57 -28.97 -54.88
CA ALA A 666 19.76 -29.22 -53.70
C ALA A 666 18.47 -29.99 -54.01
N LYS A 667 17.85 -29.75 -55.19
CA LYS A 667 16.68 -30.50 -55.68
C LYS A 667 16.89 -32.00 -55.83
N LEU A 668 18.13 -32.46 -55.95
CA LEU A 668 18.47 -33.88 -56.07
C LEU A 668 18.50 -34.59 -54.70
N ARG A 669 18.37 -33.86 -53.59
CA ARG A 669 18.34 -34.42 -52.24
C ARG A 669 16.93 -34.87 -51.85
N PRO A 670 16.79 -36.00 -51.12
CA PRO A 670 15.48 -36.54 -50.73
C PRO A 670 14.67 -35.61 -49.81
N ASP A 671 15.34 -34.76 -49.02
CA ASP A 671 14.68 -33.86 -48.05
C ASP A 671 14.25 -32.50 -48.64
N PHE A 672 14.36 -32.32 -49.97
CA PHE A 672 14.08 -31.05 -50.62
C PHE A 672 12.57 -30.76 -50.69
N SER A 673 12.12 -29.75 -49.93
CA SER A 673 10.75 -29.25 -50.01
C SER A 673 10.54 -28.45 -51.29
N ASN A 674 9.71 -28.96 -52.20
CA ASN A 674 9.48 -28.35 -53.51
C ASN A 674 8.58 -27.11 -53.39
N ILE A 675 8.93 -26.05 -54.10
CA ILE A 675 8.16 -24.80 -54.15
C ILE A 675 7.10 -24.94 -55.25
N HIS A 676 5.87 -24.48 -55.00
CA HIS A 676 4.77 -24.47 -55.98
C HIS A 676 4.97 -23.39 -57.06
N LEU A 677 6.05 -23.49 -57.83
CA LEU A 677 6.31 -22.67 -59.02
C LEU A 677 6.11 -23.51 -60.29
N PRO A 678 5.74 -22.89 -61.43
CA PRO A 678 5.61 -23.59 -62.71
C PRO A 678 6.90 -24.33 -63.09
N SER A 679 6.77 -25.48 -63.75
CA SER A 679 7.92 -26.32 -64.18
C SER A 679 8.94 -25.58 -65.05
N HIS A 680 8.51 -24.51 -65.75
CA HIS A 680 9.36 -23.67 -66.59
C HIS A 680 10.11 -22.55 -65.83
N ALA A 681 9.73 -22.22 -64.60
CA ALA A 681 10.26 -21.08 -63.85
C ALA A 681 11.79 -21.06 -63.75
N LEU A 682 12.39 -22.23 -63.51
CA LEU A 682 13.83 -22.38 -63.38
C LEU A 682 14.55 -22.12 -64.71
N ASN A 683 13.99 -22.61 -65.82
CA ASN A 683 14.55 -22.38 -67.15
C ASN A 683 14.41 -20.91 -67.58
N SER A 684 13.29 -20.27 -67.26
CA SER A 684 13.06 -18.84 -67.51
C SER A 684 14.08 -17.96 -66.77
N VAL A 685 14.38 -18.27 -65.50
CA VAL A 685 15.41 -17.57 -64.72
C VAL A 685 16.81 -17.78 -65.31
N ARG A 686 17.18 -19.02 -65.68
CA ARG A 686 18.48 -19.30 -66.33
C ARG A 686 18.66 -18.48 -67.59
N LEU A 687 17.63 -18.44 -68.45
CA LEU A 687 17.67 -17.70 -69.71
C LEU A 687 17.84 -16.20 -69.48
N ALA A 688 17.10 -15.63 -68.52
CA ALA A 688 17.17 -14.21 -68.20
C ALA A 688 18.56 -13.81 -67.65
N LEU A 689 19.12 -14.62 -66.74
CA LEU A 689 20.47 -14.38 -66.20
C LEU A 689 21.56 -14.55 -67.26
N ALA A 690 21.47 -15.57 -68.12
CA ALA A 690 22.42 -15.75 -69.23
C ALA A 690 22.36 -14.59 -70.23
N SER A 691 21.15 -14.10 -70.53
CA SER A 691 20.94 -12.93 -71.41
C SER A 691 21.44 -11.63 -70.78
N ASN A 692 21.35 -11.48 -69.46
CA ASN A 692 21.95 -10.35 -68.76
C ASN A 692 23.47 -10.45 -68.75
N LEU A 693 24.04 -11.64 -68.46
CA LEU A 693 25.49 -11.86 -68.44
C LEU A 693 26.12 -11.53 -69.79
N ALA A 694 25.52 -12.01 -70.88
CA ALA A 694 26.00 -11.73 -72.23
C ALA A 694 26.04 -10.23 -72.53
N ARG A 695 25.05 -9.45 -72.05
CA ARG A 695 25.00 -8.00 -72.21
C ARG A 695 26.00 -7.28 -71.30
N ALA A 696 26.12 -7.70 -70.05
CA ALA A 696 27.08 -7.12 -69.10
C ALA A 696 28.52 -7.29 -69.58
N ILE A 697 28.88 -8.45 -70.15
CA ILE A 697 30.21 -8.69 -70.75
C ILE A 697 30.47 -7.78 -71.95
N LEU A 698 29.44 -7.47 -72.74
CA LEU A 698 29.57 -6.57 -73.91
C LEU A 698 29.67 -5.09 -73.54
N GLU A 699 29.28 -4.72 -72.32
CA GLU A 699 29.38 -3.35 -71.79
C GLU A 699 30.54 -3.13 -70.81
N GLU A 700 31.17 -4.19 -70.28
CA GLU A 700 32.44 -4.11 -69.54
C GLU A 700 33.58 -3.80 -70.55
N PRO A 701 34.29 -2.66 -70.39
CA PRO A 701 35.35 -2.24 -71.33
C PRO A 701 36.62 -3.09 -71.30
#